data_AF-A0A2U3L571-F1
#
_entry.id   AF-A0A2U3L571-F1
#
_cell.length_a   1.000
_cell.length_b   1.000
_cell.length_c   1.000
_cell.angle_alpha   90.00
_cell.angle_beta   90.00
_cell.angle_gamma   90.00
#
_symmetry.space_group_name_H-M   'P 1'
#
loop_
_entity.id
_entity.type
_entity.pdbx_description
1 polymer ?
#
loop_
_entity_poly.entity_id
_entity_poly.type
_entity_poly.pdbx_seq_one_letter_code
_entity_poly.pdbx_strand_id
1 'polypeptide(L)'
;MASEASHTQPQPLAPLAVGEQNPQPPKVIGGRYGLASKEFTPAMVKAVFDELQKKSPKNHFTVGIQDDVTHTSLDFDPEFSTEVPGTVRALFYGLGADGTVGANKNSIKIIGEETENFAQGYFVYDSKKSGAITTSHLRFGPKPLRSSYLITKASFVACHQFSFLERLDMLKYAEPGATFLLNSPFGPEEVWDKLPRLVQRQIVEKKLQFYVIDGYEVAKLTGMGGRINTIMQTCFFAISGVLPREEAIAAIKYAIKKTYGKRGDTVVQKNYAAVDEAISHLHQVQVPGKITSLFDIRPPVPAAAPDFVQRVTAKIVAGEGDDLPVSAMPIDGTFPSATAQWEKRNIALEIPVWDEQLCIQCGKCVLVCPHSVIRAKVYDDSYLGGAPSTFKAVPARWKDMKERKYTLQVAPEDCTGCTLCVEVCPAKSKSEVKHRAINMMAQPPLRESEAANWDFFLKIPDTDRKILSMSQVKDVQLLQPLFEFSGACSGCGETPYVKLMTQLFGDRMLIANATGCSSIYGGNLPTTPYCTNEDNRGPAWSNSLFEDNAEFGLGMRLAVDKQNEYARELVWRLGFAIGEELAQAILNADQKTEEGIFAQRERIKLLKEKLAGVDTAEARDLVSLADALVKKSVWIVGGDGWAYDIGYGGLDHVIASGRNVNILVLDTEVYSNTGGQASKATPRGAVAKFAAGGKPVGKKDLALMAMSYGSVYVAKIAMGAGDMHTVKAFLEAEAFDGPSIIIAYSHCIAHGYDMSHGMDQQKAAVNSGYWPLFRYNPDLVAQGKNPFQLDSRAPSIALKDYVYNETRYTMLTKSNPDQAKKLLALAEEDVTSRWKLYEHMAHQPTNGAEVKK
;
A
#
# COMPACT_ATOMS: atom_id res chain seq x y z
N MET A 1 -5.19 -7.73 30.83
CA MET A 1 -4.11 -7.34 31.76
C MET A 1 -4.38 -5.91 32.21
N ALA A 2 -5.03 -5.76 33.37
CA ALA A 2 -5.33 -4.48 33.98
C ALA A 2 -4.81 -4.55 35.41
N SER A 3 -3.49 -4.39 35.58
CA SER A 3 -2.84 -4.24 36.88
C SER A 3 -1.39 -3.81 36.69
N GLU A 4 -1.17 -2.64 36.09
CA GLU A 4 0.10 -1.91 36.22
C GLU A 4 -0.10 -0.46 35.71
N ALA A 5 -0.97 0.28 36.39
CA ALA A 5 -0.74 1.70 36.53
C ALA A 5 0.52 1.82 37.39
N SER A 6 1.69 1.77 36.75
CA SER A 6 2.95 1.93 37.46
C SER A 6 2.93 3.31 38.12
N HIS A 7 3.23 3.36 39.41
CA HIS A 7 3.57 4.58 40.13
C HIS A 7 4.88 5.23 39.62
N THR A 8 5.38 4.80 38.45
CA THR A 8 6.63 5.23 37.84
C THR A 8 6.61 4.93 36.33
N GLN A 9 6.30 5.93 35.50
CA GLN A 9 7.25 6.22 34.41
C GLN A 9 8.63 6.46 35.06
N PRO A 10 9.79 6.21 34.39
CA PRO A 10 11.10 6.31 35.04
C PRO A 10 11.11 7.55 35.91
N GLN A 11 11.19 7.32 37.23
CA GLN A 11 10.71 8.17 38.33
C GLN A 11 10.45 9.63 37.94
N PRO A 12 9.33 10.29 38.34
CA PRO A 12 9.37 11.76 38.41
C PRO A 12 10.61 12.05 39.24
N LEU A 13 11.66 12.60 38.61
CA LEU A 13 13.03 12.74 39.10
C LEU A 13 13.09 12.42 40.60
N ALA A 14 13.73 11.30 41.00
CA ALA A 14 14.13 11.09 42.39
C ALA A 14 14.47 12.48 42.93
N PRO A 15 13.73 12.99 43.94
CA PRO A 15 13.71 14.41 44.27
C PRO A 15 15.15 14.84 44.22
N LEU A 16 15.49 15.74 43.28
CA LEU A 16 16.85 16.23 43.09
C LEU A 16 17.40 16.32 44.50
N ALA A 17 18.39 15.48 44.80
CA ALA A 17 19.11 15.52 46.06
C ALA A 17 19.94 16.81 46.03
N VAL A 18 19.25 17.95 46.00
CA VAL A 18 19.75 19.26 46.35
C VAL A 18 19.89 19.14 47.86
N GLY A 19 21.12 18.93 48.29
CA GLY A 19 21.47 18.54 49.64
C GLY A 19 20.69 19.32 50.70
N GLU A 20 20.13 18.56 51.65
CA GLU A 20 19.83 18.86 53.07
C GLU A 20 19.48 20.28 53.57
N GLN A 21 19.20 21.29 52.75
CA GLN A 21 19.01 22.67 53.24
C GLN A 21 17.91 23.48 52.52
N ASN A 22 16.80 22.88 52.10
CA ASN A 22 15.62 23.66 51.68
C ASN A 22 14.36 23.24 52.46
N PRO A 23 13.81 24.07 53.38
CA PRO A 23 12.73 23.69 54.29
C PRO A 23 11.34 23.56 53.63
N GLN A 24 11.21 23.84 52.33
CA GLN A 24 9.99 23.54 51.57
C GLN A 24 10.31 22.79 50.27
N PRO A 25 9.79 21.57 50.06
CA PRO A 25 9.97 20.87 48.80
C PRO A 25 9.27 21.64 47.66
N PRO A 26 9.87 21.69 46.46
CA PRO A 26 9.23 22.35 45.32
C PRO A 26 7.93 21.64 44.96
N LYS A 27 6.95 22.40 44.48
CA LYS A 27 5.72 21.86 43.91
C LYS A 27 6.05 21.16 42.58
N VAL A 28 5.79 19.85 42.50
CA VAL A 28 6.06 19.05 41.30
C VAL A 28 4.75 18.54 40.71
N ILE A 29 4.57 18.70 39.40
CA ILE A 29 3.54 18.04 38.60
C ILE A 29 4.19 17.26 37.46
N GLY A 30 3.63 16.11 37.10
CA GLY A 30 4.07 15.28 35.98
C GLY A 30 3.03 15.24 34.87
N GLY A 31 3.48 15.19 33.61
CA GLY A 31 2.61 15.07 32.46
C GLY A 31 3.26 14.34 31.29
N ARG A 32 2.42 13.82 30.38
CA ARG A 32 2.85 13.11 29.16
C ARG A 32 2.56 13.98 27.93
N TYR A 33 3.49 13.99 26.99
CA TYR A 33 3.38 14.70 25.71
C TYR A 33 4.13 13.92 24.63
N GLY A 34 3.88 14.25 23.35
CA GLY A 34 4.73 13.79 22.24
C GLY A 34 4.75 12.29 21.97
N LEU A 35 3.82 11.51 22.53
CA LEU A 35 3.72 10.07 22.25
C LEU A 35 3.53 9.87 20.74
N ALA A 36 4.32 8.96 20.16
CA ALA A 36 4.32 8.67 18.73
C ALA A 36 4.41 9.93 17.83
N SER A 37 5.23 10.91 18.25
CA SER A 37 5.44 12.17 17.52
C SER A 37 4.20 13.08 17.44
N LYS A 38 3.24 12.95 18.36
CA LYS A 38 2.19 13.96 18.56
C LYS A 38 2.83 15.34 18.70
N GLU A 39 2.25 16.36 18.07
CA GLU A 39 2.79 17.72 18.10
C GLU A 39 2.98 18.23 19.54
N PHE A 40 4.05 18.99 19.74
CA PHE A 40 4.36 19.66 21.00
C PHE A 40 4.79 21.10 20.73
N THR A 41 3.79 21.99 20.64
CA THR A 41 3.95 23.37 20.20
C THR A 41 4.27 24.31 21.38
N PRO A 42 4.74 25.55 21.13
CA PRO A 42 4.93 26.54 22.19
C PRO A 42 3.65 26.83 22.98
N ALA A 43 2.48 26.75 22.33
CA ALA A 43 1.19 26.88 23.00
C ALA A 43 0.97 25.80 24.07
N MET A 44 1.31 24.55 23.74
CA MET A 44 1.25 23.43 24.69
C MET A 44 2.25 23.60 25.83
N VAL A 45 3.46 24.08 25.56
CA VAL A 45 4.46 24.41 26.59
C VAL A 45 3.92 25.50 27.52
N LYS A 46 3.30 26.55 26.96
CA LYS A 46 2.68 27.62 27.76
C LYS A 46 1.60 27.06 28.68
N ALA A 47 0.76 26.16 28.20
CA ALA A 47 -0.28 25.54 29.02
C ALA A 47 0.29 24.76 30.23
N VAL A 48 1.45 24.12 30.08
CA VAL A 48 2.14 23.47 31.21
C VAL A 48 2.57 24.51 32.27
N PHE A 49 3.10 25.66 31.85
CA PHE A 49 3.45 26.74 32.77
C PHE A 49 2.22 27.37 33.43
N ASP A 50 1.16 27.60 32.66
CA ASP A 50 -0.11 28.13 33.17
C ASP A 50 -0.73 27.16 34.20
N GLU A 51 -0.67 25.86 33.95
CA GLU A 51 -1.14 24.83 34.88
C GLU A 51 -0.38 24.88 36.20
N LEU A 52 0.96 24.98 36.16
CA LEU A 52 1.80 25.03 37.36
C LEU A 52 1.45 26.20 38.29
N GLN A 53 1.01 27.33 37.71
CA GLN A 53 0.59 28.54 38.43
C GLN A 53 -0.78 28.40 39.11
N LYS A 54 -1.60 27.39 38.75
CA LYS A 54 -2.91 27.18 39.38
C LYS A 54 -2.76 26.81 40.86
N LYS A 55 -3.75 27.22 41.67
CA LYS A 55 -3.82 26.88 43.11
C LYS A 55 -3.79 25.36 43.34
N SER A 56 -4.54 24.62 42.53
CA SER A 56 -4.55 23.16 42.53
C SER A 56 -4.31 22.68 41.09
N PRO A 57 -3.04 22.41 40.70
CA PRO A 57 -2.72 22.00 39.35
C PRO A 57 -3.04 20.53 39.15
N LYS A 58 -3.41 20.17 37.93
CA LYS A 58 -3.58 18.79 37.49
C LYS A 58 -2.22 18.09 37.49
N ASN A 59 -2.15 16.93 38.15
CA ASN A 59 -1.01 16.03 38.08
C ASN A 59 -1.33 14.82 37.17
N HIS A 60 -0.31 14.15 36.64
CA HIS A 60 -0.43 13.08 35.65
C HIS A 60 -1.21 13.48 34.39
N PHE A 61 -1.08 14.76 34.00
CA PHE A 61 -1.81 15.33 32.88
C PHE A 61 -1.30 14.81 31.53
N THR A 62 -2.06 15.07 30.49
CA THR A 62 -1.64 14.95 29.09
C THR A 62 -1.73 16.32 28.42
N VAL A 63 -0.92 16.58 27.39
CA VAL A 63 -1.03 17.80 26.59
C VAL A 63 -0.87 17.47 25.11
N GLY A 64 -1.69 18.10 24.28
CA GLY A 64 -1.76 17.86 22.83
C GLY A 64 -2.88 16.92 22.38
N ILE A 65 -3.63 16.29 23.30
CA ILE A 65 -4.81 15.46 22.97
C ILE A 65 -6.05 15.98 23.71
N GLN A 66 -7.25 15.65 23.20
CA GLN A 66 -8.50 15.81 23.92
C GLN A 66 -8.85 14.50 24.63
N ASP A 67 -8.47 14.40 25.91
CA ASP A 67 -8.85 13.27 26.75
C ASP A 67 -10.18 13.55 27.46
N ASP A 68 -11.27 13.13 26.83
CA ASP A 68 -12.65 13.22 27.31
C ASP A 68 -13.13 11.96 28.06
N VAL A 69 -12.25 10.97 28.25
CA VAL A 69 -12.55 9.73 28.97
C VAL A 69 -12.00 9.78 30.40
N THR A 70 -10.71 10.10 30.54
CA THR A 70 -10.04 10.20 31.85
C THR A 70 -9.73 11.63 32.28
N HIS A 71 -10.08 12.62 31.44
CA HIS A 71 -9.98 14.05 31.74
C HIS A 71 -8.58 14.51 32.16
N THR A 72 -7.53 13.88 31.62
CA THR A 72 -6.13 14.22 31.95
C THR A 72 -5.58 15.39 31.12
N SER A 73 -6.23 15.74 30.01
CA SER A 73 -5.74 16.77 29.08
C SER A 73 -5.70 18.18 29.66
N LEU A 74 -4.74 19.00 29.21
CA LEU A 74 -4.66 20.44 29.47
C LEU A 74 -5.16 21.24 28.26
N ASP A 75 -5.96 22.27 28.52
CA ASP A 75 -6.37 23.25 27.51
C ASP A 75 -5.20 24.20 27.18
N PHE A 76 -5.11 24.64 25.93
CA PHE A 76 -4.11 25.60 25.48
C PHE A 76 -4.67 26.52 24.38
N ASP A 77 -4.07 27.72 24.26
CA ASP A 77 -4.40 28.67 23.19
C ASP A 77 -3.55 28.37 21.94
N PRO A 78 -4.14 27.82 20.85
CA PRO A 78 -3.39 27.45 19.64
C PRO A 78 -2.78 28.65 18.91
N GLU A 79 -3.24 29.89 19.17
CA GLU A 79 -2.73 31.09 18.51
C GLU A 79 -1.39 31.57 19.09
N PHE A 80 -1.01 31.11 20.28
CA PHE A 80 0.25 31.47 20.92
C PHE A 80 1.46 30.99 20.11
N SER A 81 2.32 31.93 19.72
CA SER A 81 3.51 31.66 18.91
C SER A 81 4.75 32.33 19.50
N THR A 82 5.87 31.64 19.39
CA THR A 82 7.21 32.16 19.73
C THR A 82 8.09 32.32 18.48
N GLU A 83 7.49 32.31 17.28
CA GLU A 83 8.23 32.44 16.02
C GLU A 83 8.86 33.84 15.89
N VAL A 84 10.06 33.89 15.32
CA VAL A 84 10.83 35.13 15.17
C VAL A 84 10.28 35.93 13.99
N PRO A 85 10.02 37.24 14.15
CA PRO A 85 9.64 38.10 13.03
C PRO A 85 10.69 38.06 11.90
N GLY A 86 10.24 37.97 10.65
CA GLY A 86 11.12 37.90 9.47
C GLY A 86 11.59 36.49 9.08
N THR A 87 11.18 35.44 9.80
CA THR A 87 11.38 34.05 9.35
C THR A 87 10.40 33.70 8.23
N VAL A 88 10.92 33.28 7.08
CA VAL A 88 10.10 32.71 6.00
C VAL A 88 9.67 31.31 6.40
N ARG A 89 8.37 31.04 6.30
CA ARG A 89 7.73 29.77 6.69
C ARG A 89 6.97 29.23 5.49
N ALA A 90 7.54 28.20 4.86
CA ALA A 90 7.06 27.68 3.59
C ALA A 90 6.49 26.26 3.76
N LEU A 91 5.25 26.09 3.27
CA LEU A 91 4.58 24.80 3.15
C LEU A 91 4.57 24.35 1.69
N PHE A 92 4.91 23.08 1.45
CA PHE A 92 4.85 22.49 0.12
C PHE A 92 4.06 21.20 0.17
N TYR A 93 2.98 21.13 -0.60
CA TYR A 93 2.15 19.96 -0.77
C TYR A 93 2.48 19.29 -2.11
N GLY A 94 3.10 18.12 -2.04
CA GLY A 94 3.46 17.30 -3.19
C GLY A 94 2.86 15.90 -3.14
N LEU A 95 2.96 15.17 -4.24
CA LEU A 95 2.59 13.77 -4.34
C LEU A 95 3.82 12.87 -4.07
N GLY A 96 3.61 11.76 -3.37
CA GLY A 96 4.64 10.75 -3.18
C GLY A 96 5.27 10.33 -4.52
N ALA A 97 6.59 10.52 -4.62
CA ALA A 97 7.43 10.30 -5.81
C ALA A 97 7.40 11.37 -6.92
N ASP A 98 6.78 12.54 -6.72
CA ASP A 98 6.86 13.66 -7.69
C ASP A 98 8.16 14.48 -7.64
N GLY A 99 8.98 14.25 -6.60
CA GLY A 99 10.28 14.89 -6.40
C GLY A 99 10.26 16.16 -5.52
N THR A 100 9.10 16.57 -5.00
CA THR A 100 8.93 17.76 -4.12
C THR A 100 9.85 17.74 -2.91
N VAL A 101 9.84 16.66 -2.14
CA VAL A 101 10.71 16.50 -0.95
C VAL A 101 12.19 16.59 -1.33
N GLY A 102 12.59 16.01 -2.46
CA GLY A 102 13.96 16.07 -2.95
C GLY A 102 14.39 17.49 -3.32
N ALA A 103 13.52 18.22 -4.03
CA ALA A 103 13.72 19.63 -4.33
C ALA A 103 13.83 20.47 -3.06
N ASN A 104 12.95 20.26 -2.07
CA ASN A 104 12.97 20.99 -0.80
C ASN A 104 14.24 20.72 0.01
N LYS A 105 14.73 19.47 0.07
CA LYS A 105 16.03 19.15 0.67
C LYS A 105 17.18 19.89 -0.02
N ASN A 106 17.11 20.00 -1.35
CA ASN A 106 18.10 20.76 -2.11
C ASN A 106 17.99 22.27 -1.82
N SER A 107 16.77 22.83 -1.77
CA SER A 107 16.55 24.24 -1.41
C SER A 107 17.10 24.58 -0.03
N ILE A 108 16.90 23.72 0.97
CA ILE A 108 17.51 23.86 2.31
C ILE A 108 19.03 23.96 2.20
N LYS A 109 19.62 23.07 1.40
CA LYS A 109 21.07 23.01 1.24
C LYS A 109 21.62 24.25 0.53
N ILE A 110 20.96 24.71 -0.53
CA ILE A 110 21.31 25.93 -1.26
C ILE A 110 21.24 27.13 -0.31
N ILE A 111 20.12 27.33 0.40
CA ILE A 111 19.95 28.50 1.27
C ILE A 111 20.89 28.43 2.47
N GLY A 112 21.06 27.27 3.08
CA GLY A 112 21.91 27.11 4.28
C GLY A 112 23.42 27.08 4.00
N GLU A 113 23.86 26.68 2.80
CA GLU A 113 25.30 26.66 2.44
C GLU A 113 25.73 27.95 1.72
N GLU A 114 24.84 28.62 0.99
CA GLU A 114 25.18 29.73 0.11
C GLU A 114 24.69 31.11 0.63
N THR A 115 24.08 31.17 1.82
CA THR A 115 23.56 32.41 2.43
C THR A 115 23.82 32.47 3.94
N GLU A 116 23.64 33.63 4.56
CA GLU A 116 23.75 33.77 6.03
C GLU A 116 22.51 33.28 6.79
N ASN A 117 21.45 32.87 6.09
CA ASN A 117 20.24 32.39 6.73
C ASN A 117 20.43 31.00 7.34
N PHE A 118 19.88 30.82 8.54
CA PHE A 118 19.62 29.50 9.08
C PHE A 118 18.49 28.84 8.29
N ALA A 119 18.63 27.55 8.01
CA ALA A 119 17.63 26.76 7.30
C ALA A 119 17.19 25.55 8.14
N GLN A 120 15.88 25.30 8.19
CA GLN A 120 15.29 24.13 8.85
C GLN A 120 14.30 23.48 7.88
N GLY A 121 14.28 22.14 7.86
CA GLY A 121 13.27 21.38 7.14
C GLY A 121 12.74 20.20 7.93
N TYR A 122 11.42 20.05 7.93
CA TYR A 122 10.72 18.87 8.41
C TYR A 122 9.79 18.36 7.31
N PHE A 123 9.62 17.05 7.20
CA PHE A 123 8.88 16.43 6.11
C PHE A 123 7.88 15.44 6.69
N VAL A 124 6.61 15.74 6.52
CA VAL A 124 5.50 14.85 6.86
C VAL A 124 5.25 13.97 5.63
N TYR A 125 5.40 12.67 5.80
CA TYR A 125 5.07 11.67 4.80
C TYR A 125 3.82 10.94 5.24
N ASP A 126 2.98 10.57 4.29
CA ASP A 126 2.01 9.52 4.51
C ASP A 126 2.74 8.16 4.54
N SER A 127 2.16 7.23 5.29
CA SER A 127 2.44 5.80 5.26
C SER A 127 2.29 5.16 3.86
N LYS A 128 1.37 5.70 3.05
CA LYS A 128 1.07 5.21 1.70
C LYS A 128 2.27 5.43 0.80
N LYS A 129 2.73 4.37 0.15
CA LYS A 129 4.02 4.36 -0.57
C LYS A 129 4.00 5.13 -1.89
N SER A 130 2.82 5.35 -2.47
CA SER A 130 2.65 6.11 -3.71
C SER A 130 1.30 6.79 -3.74
N GLY A 131 1.24 7.93 -4.43
CA GLY A 131 0.01 8.70 -4.63
C GLY A 131 -0.52 9.36 -3.35
N ALA A 132 0.34 9.48 -2.34
CA ALA A 132 -0.01 10.05 -1.05
C ALA A 132 0.48 11.49 -0.95
N ILE A 133 -0.14 12.32 -0.11
CA ILE A 133 0.32 13.69 0.09
C ILE A 133 1.62 13.65 0.90
N THR A 134 2.56 14.51 0.51
CA THR A 134 3.74 14.85 1.30
C THR A 134 3.68 16.33 1.61
N THR A 135 3.90 16.69 2.87
CA THR A 135 3.92 18.09 3.32
C THR A 135 5.32 18.42 3.80
N SER A 136 5.97 19.37 3.13
CA SER A 136 7.28 19.87 3.55
C SER A 136 7.10 21.17 4.33
N HIS A 137 7.70 21.25 5.51
CA HIS A 137 7.72 22.42 6.37
C HIS A 137 9.14 22.99 6.37
N LEU A 138 9.32 24.13 5.72
CA LEU A 138 10.63 24.79 5.64
C LEU A 138 10.61 26.12 6.38
N ARG A 139 11.67 26.39 7.14
CA ARG A 139 11.90 27.70 7.77
C ARG A 139 13.25 28.25 7.35
N PHE A 140 13.29 29.54 7.05
CA PHE A 140 14.52 30.27 6.72
C PHE A 140 14.55 31.60 7.45
N GLY A 141 15.67 31.97 8.06
CA GLY A 141 15.79 33.28 8.67
C GLY A 141 17.16 33.60 9.26
N PRO A 142 17.38 34.85 9.69
CA PRO A 142 18.69 35.35 10.11
C PRO A 142 19.09 34.91 11.53
N LYS A 143 18.19 34.26 12.28
CA LYS A 143 18.44 33.79 13.65
C LYS A 143 18.36 32.26 13.73
N PRO A 144 19.05 31.62 14.69
CA PRO A 144 18.94 30.18 14.90
C PRO A 144 17.49 29.71 15.09
N LEU A 145 17.10 28.72 14.29
CA LEU A 145 15.74 28.18 14.27
C LEU A 145 15.61 27.04 15.29
N ARG A 146 14.79 27.26 16.33
CA ARG A 146 14.53 26.28 17.41
C ARG A 146 13.11 25.68 17.38
N SER A 147 12.36 25.95 16.32
CA SER A 147 10.96 25.52 16.17
C SER A 147 10.87 24.04 15.80
N SER A 148 11.01 23.13 16.77
CA SER A 148 10.85 21.68 16.57
C SER A 148 9.38 21.25 16.58
N TYR A 149 8.56 21.92 15.77
CA TYR A 149 7.11 21.70 15.61
C TYR A 149 6.69 22.14 14.19
N LEU A 150 5.52 21.67 13.73
CA LEU A 150 5.01 21.97 12.39
C LEU A 150 4.67 23.46 12.22
N ILE A 151 4.65 23.93 10.98
CA ILE A 151 4.25 25.30 10.65
C ILE A 151 2.74 25.42 10.73
N THR A 152 2.24 26.29 11.59
CA THR A 152 0.81 26.62 11.74
C THR A 152 0.44 27.98 11.11
N LYS A 153 1.43 28.81 10.78
CA LYS A 153 1.28 30.09 10.07
C LYS A 153 2.38 30.21 9.02
N ALA A 154 2.00 30.10 7.75
CA ALA A 154 2.91 30.04 6.60
C ALA A 154 2.87 31.34 5.79
N SER A 155 4.04 31.90 5.51
CA SER A 155 4.22 33.05 4.61
C SER A 155 4.23 32.64 3.14
N PHE A 156 4.44 31.35 2.87
CA PHE A 156 4.45 30.78 1.53
C PHE A 156 3.78 29.40 1.54
N VAL A 157 2.89 29.15 0.58
CA VAL A 157 2.26 27.84 0.36
C VAL A 157 2.39 27.45 -1.10
N ALA A 158 2.84 26.24 -1.38
CA ALA A 158 2.86 25.67 -2.72
C ALA A 158 2.05 24.38 -2.80
N CYS A 159 1.22 24.27 -3.83
CA CYS A 159 0.44 23.08 -4.17
C CYS A 159 0.92 22.55 -5.53
N HIS A 160 1.59 21.40 -5.53
CA HIS A 160 2.20 20.83 -6.73
C HIS A 160 1.26 19.90 -7.52
N GLN A 161 0.05 19.67 -7.02
CA GLN A 161 -1.00 18.87 -7.68
C GLN A 161 -2.33 19.60 -7.65
N PHE A 162 -2.86 19.96 -8.81
CA PHE A 162 -4.12 20.69 -8.92
C PHE A 162 -5.30 20.00 -8.21
N SER A 163 -5.40 18.67 -8.34
CA SER A 163 -6.50 17.87 -7.78
C SER A 163 -6.57 17.89 -6.26
N PHE A 164 -5.49 18.27 -5.56
CA PHE A 164 -5.50 18.39 -4.10
C PHE A 164 -6.48 19.45 -3.61
N LEU A 165 -6.69 20.52 -4.38
CA LEU A 165 -7.63 21.58 -4.01
C LEU A 165 -9.08 21.10 -3.95
N GLU A 166 -9.44 20.04 -4.69
CA GLU A 166 -10.78 19.46 -4.62
C GLU A 166 -11.06 18.74 -3.29
N ARG A 167 -10.04 18.42 -2.48
CA ARG A 167 -10.18 17.54 -1.32
C ARG A 167 -9.58 18.07 -0.01
N LEU A 168 -8.67 19.04 -0.09
CA LEU A 168 -7.87 19.48 1.06
C LEU A 168 -7.85 21.00 1.17
N ASP A 169 -8.05 21.49 2.40
CA ASP A 169 -7.86 22.90 2.74
C ASP A 169 -6.36 23.23 2.85
N MET A 170 -5.72 23.40 1.69
CA MET A 170 -4.29 23.70 1.60
C MET A 170 -3.91 25.09 2.11
N LEU A 171 -4.86 26.02 2.17
CA LEU A 171 -4.61 27.40 2.57
C LEU A 171 -5.01 27.67 4.03
N LYS A 172 -5.42 26.64 4.79
CA LYS A 172 -5.72 26.72 6.23
C LYS A 172 -4.66 27.51 6.99
N TYR A 173 -3.40 27.11 6.82
CA TYR A 173 -2.25 27.69 7.52
C TYR A 173 -1.62 28.91 6.83
N ALA A 174 -2.12 29.36 5.67
CA ALA A 174 -1.61 30.57 5.03
C ALA A 174 -1.92 31.80 5.89
N GLU A 175 -0.92 32.66 6.13
CA GLU A 175 -1.13 33.93 6.82
C GLU A 175 -1.64 35.03 5.86
N PRO A 176 -2.23 36.12 6.38
CA PRO A 176 -2.62 37.25 5.53
C PRO A 176 -1.43 37.82 4.75
N GLY A 177 -1.60 38.00 3.44
CA GLY A 177 -0.57 38.48 2.53
C GLY A 177 0.42 37.40 2.06
N ALA A 178 0.25 36.13 2.44
CA ALA A 178 1.12 35.04 2.03
C ALA A 178 1.09 34.81 0.50
N THR A 179 2.18 34.22 -0.01
CA THR A 179 2.27 33.81 -1.41
C THR A 179 1.71 32.40 -1.59
N PHE A 180 0.84 32.20 -2.58
CA PHE A 180 0.32 30.90 -2.98
C PHE A 180 0.79 30.55 -4.40
N LEU A 181 1.50 29.43 -4.54
CA LEU A 181 1.96 28.87 -5.82
C LEU A 181 1.18 27.59 -6.14
N LEU A 182 0.56 27.53 -7.32
CA LEU A 182 -0.20 26.36 -7.76
C LEU A 182 0.33 25.82 -9.10
N ASN A 183 0.67 24.53 -9.12
CA ASN A 183 0.82 23.78 -10.37
C ASN A 183 -0.58 23.48 -10.93
N SER A 184 -0.92 24.08 -12.06
CA SER A 184 -2.26 24.01 -12.66
C SER A 184 -2.16 23.75 -14.17
N PRO A 185 -3.02 22.89 -14.73
CA PRO A 185 -3.16 22.77 -16.19
C PRO A 185 -3.92 23.96 -16.81
N PHE A 186 -4.29 24.97 -16.01
CA PHE A 186 -5.05 26.14 -16.44
C PHE A 186 -4.20 27.40 -16.28
N GLY A 187 -4.27 28.29 -17.28
CA GLY A 187 -3.56 29.56 -17.28
C GLY A 187 -4.14 30.58 -16.28
N PRO A 188 -3.48 31.75 -16.12
CA PRO A 188 -3.87 32.78 -15.14
C PRO A 188 -5.26 33.39 -15.39
N GLU A 189 -5.77 33.31 -16.63
CA GLU A 189 -7.10 33.84 -16.99
C GLU A 189 -8.23 32.84 -16.68
N GLU A 190 -7.94 31.54 -16.65
CA GLU A 190 -8.95 30.48 -16.53
C GLU A 190 -8.98 29.82 -15.16
N VAL A 191 -7.83 29.79 -14.47
CA VAL A 191 -7.65 29.01 -13.23
C VAL A 191 -8.64 29.40 -12.14
N TRP A 192 -9.03 30.67 -12.06
CA TRP A 192 -9.93 31.17 -11.03
C TRP A 192 -11.26 30.40 -11.01
N ASP A 193 -11.83 30.15 -12.19
CA ASP A 193 -13.12 29.46 -12.35
C ASP A 193 -13.02 27.94 -12.11
N LYS A 194 -11.80 27.43 -11.93
CA LYS A 194 -11.49 26.03 -11.61
C LYS A 194 -11.16 25.80 -10.15
N LEU A 195 -11.20 26.85 -9.30
CA LEU A 195 -10.94 26.72 -7.86
C LEU A 195 -12.22 26.46 -7.06
N PRO A 196 -12.16 25.66 -5.98
CA PRO A 196 -13.27 25.53 -5.04
C PRO A 196 -13.57 26.85 -4.32
N ARG A 197 -14.83 26.99 -3.88
CA ARG A 197 -15.31 28.17 -3.15
C ARG A 197 -14.49 28.49 -1.90
N LEU A 198 -14.13 27.50 -1.08
CA LEU A 198 -13.28 27.70 0.10
C LEU A 198 -11.92 28.34 -0.26
N VAL A 199 -11.28 27.82 -1.31
CA VAL A 199 -9.96 28.28 -1.76
C VAL A 199 -10.05 29.72 -2.27
N GLN A 200 -11.04 30.04 -3.12
CA GLN A 200 -11.27 31.42 -3.57
C GLN A 200 -11.49 32.37 -2.40
N ARG A 201 -12.31 31.98 -1.41
CA ARG A 201 -12.57 32.77 -0.20
C ARG A 201 -11.29 33.06 0.56
N GLN A 202 -10.46 32.05 0.83
CA GLN A 202 -9.21 32.23 1.56
C GLN A 202 -8.21 33.11 0.79
N ILE A 203 -8.14 33.00 -0.54
CA ILE A 203 -7.31 33.88 -1.37
C ILE A 203 -7.74 35.35 -1.22
N VAL A 204 -9.04 35.63 -1.28
CA VAL A 204 -9.59 37.00 -1.17
C VAL A 204 -9.45 37.55 0.24
N GLU A 205 -9.94 36.83 1.25
CA GLU A 205 -9.98 37.29 2.65
C GLU A 205 -8.57 37.48 3.22
N LYS A 206 -7.65 36.55 2.91
CA LYS A 206 -6.25 36.63 3.34
C LYS A 206 -5.40 37.48 2.40
N LYS A 207 -5.95 38.04 1.31
CA LYS A 207 -5.22 38.87 0.33
C LYS A 207 -3.94 38.21 -0.18
N LEU A 208 -4.04 36.94 -0.57
CA LEU A 208 -2.88 36.14 -0.98
C LEU A 208 -2.30 36.63 -2.32
N GLN A 209 -0.98 36.54 -2.47
CA GLN A 209 -0.31 36.71 -3.75
C GLN A 209 -0.37 35.40 -4.52
N PHE A 210 -1.28 35.29 -5.49
CA PHE A 210 -1.56 34.03 -6.18
C PHE A 210 -0.79 33.90 -7.50
N TYR A 211 -0.04 32.80 -7.64
CA TYR A 211 0.74 32.45 -8.83
C TYR A 211 0.40 31.06 -9.34
N VAL A 212 0.44 30.89 -10.66
CA VAL A 212 0.17 29.62 -11.36
C VAL A 212 1.21 29.31 -12.42
N ILE A 213 1.39 28.01 -12.67
CA ILE A 213 2.24 27.45 -13.73
C ILE A 213 1.73 26.06 -14.12
N ASP A 214 1.77 25.68 -15.40
CA ASP A 214 1.68 24.28 -15.82
C ASP A 214 3.07 23.64 -15.83
N GLY A 215 3.47 23.07 -14.69
CA GLY A 215 4.75 22.41 -14.56
C GLY A 215 4.88 21.16 -15.43
N TYR A 216 3.78 20.50 -15.78
CA TYR A 216 3.80 19.31 -16.62
C TYR A 216 4.01 19.66 -18.09
N GLU A 217 3.39 20.74 -18.57
CA GLU A 217 3.66 21.30 -19.88
C GLU A 217 5.14 21.70 -20.00
N VAL A 218 5.66 22.47 -19.04
CA VAL A 218 7.07 22.90 -19.05
C VAL A 218 8.02 21.69 -18.98
N ALA A 219 7.69 20.65 -18.23
CA ALA A 219 8.49 19.43 -18.17
C ALA A 219 8.48 18.66 -19.51
N LYS A 220 7.37 18.66 -20.25
CA LYS A 220 7.30 18.10 -21.61
C LYS A 220 8.12 18.92 -22.59
N LEU A 221 7.97 20.25 -22.58
CA LEU A 221 8.68 21.18 -23.47
C LEU A 221 10.20 21.05 -23.33
N THR A 222 10.70 20.89 -22.10
CA THR A 222 12.14 20.78 -21.82
C THR A 222 12.68 19.34 -21.85
N GLY A 223 11.82 18.37 -22.20
CA GLY A 223 12.20 16.96 -22.30
C GLY A 223 12.61 16.33 -20.97
N MET A 224 12.00 16.78 -19.87
CA MET A 224 12.12 16.22 -18.51
C MET A 224 11.05 15.16 -18.19
N GLY A 225 10.12 14.91 -19.12
CA GLY A 225 9.03 13.95 -18.94
C GLY A 225 7.98 14.50 -17.97
N GLY A 226 7.58 13.70 -16.98
CA GLY A 226 6.61 14.11 -15.93
C GLY A 226 7.24 14.74 -14.68
N ARG A 227 8.52 15.16 -14.71
CA ARG A 227 9.23 15.65 -13.52
C ARG A 227 9.10 17.17 -13.38
N ILE A 228 8.33 17.60 -12.40
CA ILE A 228 8.06 19.03 -12.12
C ILE A 228 8.94 19.63 -11.02
N ASN A 229 9.77 18.81 -10.36
CA ASN A 229 10.52 19.19 -9.17
C ASN A 229 11.46 20.40 -9.37
N THR A 230 12.27 20.42 -10.43
CA THR A 230 13.16 21.56 -10.74
C THR A 230 12.36 22.81 -11.09
N ILE A 231 11.24 22.66 -11.80
CA ILE A 231 10.36 23.76 -12.21
C ILE A 231 9.74 24.43 -10.98
N MET A 232 9.09 23.65 -10.12
CA MET A 232 8.46 24.19 -8.90
C MET A 232 9.48 24.77 -7.92
N GLN A 233 10.68 24.17 -7.85
CA GLN A 233 11.79 24.71 -7.06
C GLN A 233 12.20 26.10 -7.56
N THR A 234 12.36 26.28 -8.87
CA THR A 234 12.68 27.57 -9.47
C THR A 234 11.60 28.61 -9.16
N CYS A 235 10.33 28.25 -9.28
CA CYS A 235 9.23 29.14 -8.91
C CYS A 235 9.34 29.57 -7.45
N PHE A 236 9.54 28.64 -6.50
CA PHE A 236 9.72 28.99 -5.09
C PHE A 236 10.83 30.03 -4.87
N PHE A 237 12.01 29.84 -5.47
CA PHE A 237 13.11 30.80 -5.35
C PHE A 237 12.78 32.17 -5.96
N ALA A 238 12.01 32.21 -7.05
CA ALA A 238 11.66 33.45 -7.73
C ALA A 238 10.64 34.32 -6.96
N ILE A 239 9.72 33.71 -6.18
CA ILE A 239 8.58 34.41 -5.55
C ILE A 239 8.46 34.24 -4.03
N SER A 240 9.36 33.52 -3.36
CA SER A 240 9.32 33.33 -1.90
C SER A 240 9.84 34.50 -1.07
N GLY A 241 10.67 35.37 -1.68
CA GLY A 241 11.32 36.48 -0.98
C GLY A 241 12.46 36.07 -0.04
N VAL A 242 12.90 34.80 -0.04
CA VAL A 242 14.05 34.33 0.77
C VAL A 242 15.36 34.94 0.26
N LEU A 243 15.49 35.10 -1.05
CA LEU A 243 16.64 35.71 -1.72
C LEU A 243 16.18 36.68 -2.80
N PRO A 244 17.01 37.69 -3.16
CA PRO A 244 16.83 38.47 -4.37
C PRO A 244 16.75 37.56 -5.59
N ARG A 245 15.87 37.87 -6.54
CA ARG A 245 15.55 37.00 -7.69
C ARG A 245 16.78 36.60 -8.52
N GLU A 246 17.68 37.54 -8.80
CA GLU A 246 18.88 37.26 -9.61
C GLU A 246 19.86 36.33 -8.88
N GLU A 247 20.08 36.56 -7.58
CA GLU A 247 20.92 35.70 -6.74
C GLU A 247 20.34 34.29 -6.63
N ALA A 248 19.01 34.18 -6.50
CA ALA A 248 18.32 32.91 -6.42
C ALA A 248 18.49 32.07 -7.70
N ILE A 249 18.34 32.70 -8.88
CA ILE A 249 18.53 32.04 -10.18
C ILE A 249 19.98 31.58 -10.34
N ALA A 250 20.96 32.43 -9.97
CA ALA A 250 22.37 32.10 -10.03
C ALA A 250 22.71 30.90 -9.13
N ALA A 251 22.21 30.89 -7.88
CA ALA A 251 22.41 29.81 -6.93
C ALA A 251 21.80 28.48 -7.41
N ILE A 252 20.61 28.50 -8.01
CA ILE A 252 19.97 27.31 -8.60
C ILE A 252 20.83 26.75 -9.74
N LYS A 253 21.24 27.59 -10.71
CA LYS A 253 22.04 27.14 -11.85
C LYS A 253 23.39 26.58 -11.37
N TYR A 254 24.02 27.21 -10.38
CA TYR A 254 25.24 26.70 -9.74
C TYR A 254 25.02 25.31 -9.11
N ALA A 255 23.96 25.14 -8.32
CA ALA A 255 23.63 23.87 -7.67
C ALA A 255 23.31 22.75 -8.68
N ILE A 256 22.62 23.07 -9.78
CA ILE A 256 22.36 22.15 -10.89
C ILE A 256 23.69 21.67 -11.50
N LYS A 257 24.64 22.56 -11.77
CA LYS A 257 25.96 22.20 -12.30
C LYS A 257 26.73 21.30 -11.33
N LYS A 258 26.74 21.63 -10.04
CA LYS A 258 27.38 20.83 -8.97
C LYS A 258 26.77 19.43 -8.87
N THR A 259 25.45 19.31 -8.97
CA THR A 259 24.71 18.05 -8.80
C THR A 259 24.73 17.17 -10.04
N TYR A 260 24.50 17.77 -11.21
CA TYR A 260 24.29 17.05 -12.46
C TYR A 260 25.47 17.12 -13.43
N GLY A 261 26.53 17.88 -13.13
CA GLY A 261 27.71 17.96 -13.99
C GLY A 261 28.37 16.60 -14.25
N LYS A 262 28.32 15.69 -13.28
CA LYS A 262 28.80 14.30 -13.43
C LYS A 262 27.93 13.42 -14.34
N ARG A 263 26.71 13.86 -14.69
CA ARG A 263 25.77 13.15 -15.58
C ARG A 263 25.83 13.61 -17.03
N GLY A 264 26.75 14.52 -17.36
CA GLY A 264 26.97 15.04 -18.71
C GLY A 264 26.31 16.39 -18.98
N ASP A 265 26.90 17.18 -19.88
CA ASP A 265 26.50 18.57 -20.15
C ASP A 265 25.07 18.69 -20.69
N THR A 266 24.61 17.73 -21.50
CA THR A 266 23.22 17.69 -22.00
C THR A 266 22.18 17.68 -20.87
N VAL A 267 22.45 16.97 -19.76
CA VAL A 267 21.54 16.94 -18.61
C VAL A 267 21.54 18.28 -17.90
N VAL A 268 22.70 18.93 -17.78
CA VAL A 268 22.83 20.26 -17.18
C VAL A 268 22.07 21.30 -18.00
N GLN A 269 22.27 21.32 -19.32
CA GLN A 269 21.58 22.26 -20.22
C GLN A 269 20.06 22.09 -20.21
N LYS A 270 19.55 20.83 -20.17
CA LYS A 270 18.11 20.58 -20.00
C LYS A 270 17.56 21.17 -18.71
N ASN A 271 18.29 21.05 -17.60
CA ASN A 271 17.87 21.64 -16.33
C ASN A 271 17.96 23.18 -16.36
N TYR A 272 18.93 23.76 -17.07
CA TYR A 272 18.98 25.22 -17.28
C TYR A 272 17.80 25.72 -18.10
N ALA A 273 17.48 25.06 -19.20
CA ALA A 273 16.28 25.37 -19.98
C ALA A 273 15.02 25.27 -19.12
N ALA A 274 14.91 24.24 -18.27
CA ALA A 274 13.80 24.12 -17.32
C ALA A 274 13.70 25.28 -16.33
N VAL A 275 14.83 25.83 -15.86
CA VAL A 275 14.83 27.02 -14.99
C VAL A 275 14.31 28.24 -15.75
N ASP A 276 14.81 28.46 -16.97
CA ASP A 276 14.46 29.63 -17.75
C ASP A 276 12.98 29.58 -18.20
N GLU A 277 12.51 28.41 -18.66
CA GLU A 277 11.11 28.19 -19.04
C GLU A 277 10.16 28.24 -17.84
N ALA A 278 10.57 27.77 -16.67
CA ALA A 278 9.74 27.89 -15.47
C ALA A 278 9.47 29.37 -15.11
N ILE A 279 10.44 30.26 -15.36
CA ILE A 279 10.28 31.68 -15.07
C ILE A 279 9.40 32.38 -16.11
N SER A 280 9.49 32.00 -17.38
CA SER A 280 8.66 32.57 -18.45
C SER A 280 7.19 32.13 -18.35
N HIS A 281 6.94 30.93 -17.83
CA HIS A 281 5.58 30.35 -17.65
C HIS A 281 5.01 30.54 -16.24
N LEU A 282 5.70 31.26 -15.35
CA LEU A 282 5.18 31.60 -14.03
C LEU A 282 4.37 32.89 -14.11
N HIS A 283 3.06 32.79 -13.87
CA HIS A 283 2.15 33.91 -14.00
C HIS A 283 1.50 34.28 -12.67
N GLN A 284 1.41 35.59 -12.38
CA GLN A 284 0.60 36.10 -11.28
C GLN A 284 -0.86 36.20 -11.72
N VAL A 285 -1.77 35.71 -10.91
CA VAL A 285 -3.22 35.76 -11.18
C VAL A 285 -3.78 37.07 -10.64
N GLN A 286 -4.54 37.78 -11.47
CA GLN A 286 -5.31 38.95 -11.04
C GLN A 286 -6.56 38.47 -10.30
N VAL A 287 -6.54 38.55 -8.96
CA VAL A 287 -7.64 38.08 -8.12
C VAL A 287 -8.84 39.03 -8.27
N PRO A 288 -10.02 38.56 -8.73
CA PRO A 288 -11.17 39.42 -9.05
C PRO A 288 -11.90 40.01 -7.83
N GLY A 289 -11.42 39.75 -6.62
CA GLY A 289 -11.99 40.26 -5.35
C GLY A 289 -13.37 39.72 -4.99
N LYS A 290 -13.94 38.82 -5.79
CA LYS A 290 -15.24 38.19 -5.59
C LYS A 290 -15.12 36.67 -5.70
N ILE A 291 -15.88 35.96 -4.88
CA ILE A 291 -16.01 34.51 -4.93
C ILE A 291 -17.03 34.16 -6.03
N THR A 292 -16.61 33.41 -7.05
CA THR A 292 -17.42 33.03 -8.22
C THR A 292 -17.72 31.54 -8.31
N SER A 293 -16.99 30.69 -7.56
CA SER A 293 -17.09 29.24 -7.70
C SER A 293 -18.43 28.66 -7.25
N LEU A 294 -19.00 27.81 -8.10
CA LEU A 294 -20.26 27.10 -7.87
C LEU A 294 -20.07 25.79 -7.10
N PHE A 295 -18.84 25.29 -6.98
CA PHE A 295 -18.51 24.05 -6.26
C PHE A 295 -17.57 24.34 -5.10
N ASP A 296 -17.46 23.39 -4.17
CA ASP A 296 -16.58 23.50 -3.02
C ASP A 296 -15.74 22.22 -2.86
N ILE A 297 -14.86 22.21 -1.87
CA ILE A 297 -14.09 21.02 -1.50
C ILE A 297 -15.04 19.86 -1.23
N ARG A 298 -14.71 18.71 -1.80
CA ARG A 298 -15.47 17.47 -1.64
C ARG A 298 -15.32 16.94 -0.22
N PRO A 299 -16.37 16.32 0.34
CA PRO A 299 -16.25 15.56 1.57
C PRO A 299 -15.10 14.53 1.46
N PRO A 300 -14.33 14.29 2.54
CA PRO A 300 -13.21 13.33 2.52
C PRO A 300 -13.63 11.91 2.16
N VAL A 301 -14.88 11.55 2.47
CA VAL A 301 -15.53 10.28 2.16
C VAL A 301 -16.97 10.53 1.68
N PRO A 302 -17.56 9.66 0.84
CA PRO A 302 -18.95 9.77 0.40
C PRO A 302 -19.96 9.74 1.55
N ALA A 303 -21.11 10.42 1.40
CA ALA A 303 -22.19 10.45 2.40
C ALA A 303 -22.75 9.06 2.76
N ALA A 304 -22.63 8.09 1.86
CA ALA A 304 -23.06 6.69 2.08
C ALA A 304 -22.12 5.89 2.98
N ALA A 305 -20.95 6.43 3.34
CA ALA A 305 -19.98 5.71 4.17
C ALA A 305 -20.55 5.42 5.58
N PRO A 306 -20.16 4.30 6.23
CA PRO A 306 -20.60 3.93 7.58
C PRO A 306 -20.26 5.00 8.63
N ASP A 307 -20.98 4.99 9.76
CA ASP A 307 -20.84 5.98 10.83
C ASP A 307 -19.39 6.15 11.33
N PHE A 308 -18.69 5.06 11.62
CA PHE A 308 -17.28 5.13 12.03
C PHE A 308 -16.40 5.77 10.95
N VAL A 309 -16.68 5.48 9.67
CA VAL A 309 -15.95 6.06 8.54
C VAL A 309 -16.20 7.56 8.43
N GLN A 310 -17.45 8.00 8.64
CA GLN A 310 -17.82 9.42 8.63
C GLN A 310 -17.21 10.20 9.79
N ARG A 311 -17.31 9.66 11.01
CA ARG A 311 -16.94 10.39 12.23
C ARG A 311 -15.44 10.34 12.53
N VAL A 312 -14.79 9.22 12.22
CA VAL A 312 -13.39 8.96 12.62
C VAL A 312 -12.48 8.92 11.40
N THR A 313 -12.70 7.99 10.46
CA THR A 313 -11.82 7.82 9.29
C THR A 313 -11.74 9.09 8.45
N ALA A 314 -12.86 9.75 8.17
CA ALA A 314 -12.91 10.96 7.34
C ALA A 314 -12.07 12.10 7.91
N LYS A 315 -12.06 12.27 9.24
CA LYS A 315 -11.22 13.25 9.93
C LYS A 315 -9.75 12.96 9.74
N ILE A 316 -9.33 11.70 9.88
CA ILE A 316 -7.94 11.30 9.66
C ILE A 316 -7.54 11.49 8.18
N VAL A 317 -8.40 11.09 7.23
CA VAL A 317 -8.18 11.27 5.78
C VAL A 317 -8.04 12.76 5.42
N ALA A 318 -8.79 13.65 6.09
CA ALA A 318 -8.71 15.10 5.89
C ALA A 318 -7.47 15.75 6.53
N GLY A 319 -6.64 15.00 7.25
CA GLY A 319 -5.52 15.55 8.03
C GLY A 319 -5.94 16.23 9.33
N GLU A 320 -7.14 15.93 9.83
CA GLU A 320 -7.75 16.45 11.07
C GLU A 320 -7.84 15.37 12.16
N GLY A 321 -7.03 14.31 12.05
CA GLY A 321 -7.03 13.20 13.01
C GLY A 321 -6.59 13.63 14.42
N ASP A 322 -5.81 14.71 14.53
CA ASP A 322 -5.38 15.26 15.81
C ASP A 322 -6.51 15.85 16.66
N ASP A 323 -7.63 16.23 16.03
CA ASP A 323 -8.82 16.79 16.67
C ASP A 323 -9.76 15.71 17.22
N LEU A 324 -9.48 14.43 16.96
CA LEU A 324 -10.29 13.32 17.47
C LEU A 324 -10.03 13.13 18.97
N PRO A 325 -11.08 13.05 19.80
CA PRO A 325 -10.92 12.79 21.22
C PRO A 325 -10.59 11.32 21.50
N VAL A 326 -10.13 11.03 22.72
CA VAL A 326 -9.81 9.66 23.16
C VAL A 326 -11.02 8.72 23.01
N SER A 327 -12.23 9.20 23.30
CA SER A 327 -13.47 8.42 23.15
C SER A 327 -13.80 7.98 21.71
N ALA A 328 -13.19 8.61 20.70
CA ALA A 328 -13.39 8.25 19.30
C ALA A 328 -12.60 7.00 18.87
N MET A 329 -11.57 6.61 19.64
CA MET A 329 -10.68 5.51 19.29
C MET A 329 -11.12 4.19 19.93
N PRO A 330 -11.03 3.05 19.22
CA PRO A 330 -11.24 1.72 19.81
C PRO A 330 -10.23 1.44 20.94
N ILE A 331 -10.70 0.85 22.05
CA ILE A 331 -9.88 0.61 23.25
C ILE A 331 -8.73 -0.40 23.06
N ASP A 332 -8.86 -1.26 22.04
CA ASP A 332 -7.93 -2.33 21.70
C ASP A 332 -7.20 -2.07 20.37
N GLY A 333 -7.48 -0.95 19.71
CA GLY A 333 -6.93 -0.61 18.40
C GLY A 333 -7.56 -1.38 17.22
N THR A 334 -8.67 -2.10 17.42
CA THR A 334 -9.36 -2.82 16.32
C THR A 334 -10.15 -1.84 15.45
N PHE A 335 -9.72 -1.66 14.20
CA PHE A 335 -10.42 -0.81 13.21
C PHE A 335 -11.34 -1.62 12.30
N PRO A 336 -12.42 -1.01 11.77
CA PRO A 336 -13.27 -1.65 10.78
C PRO A 336 -12.52 -2.02 9.49
N SER A 337 -12.88 -3.18 8.94
CA SER A 337 -12.50 -3.61 7.58
C SER A 337 -13.26 -2.83 6.50
N ALA A 338 -12.86 -3.03 5.24
CA ALA A 338 -13.53 -2.50 4.05
C ALA A 338 -13.64 -0.98 4.03
N THR A 339 -12.67 -0.25 4.58
CA THR A 339 -12.74 1.22 4.67
C THR A 339 -12.07 1.92 3.49
N ALA A 340 -11.17 1.26 2.76
CA ALA A 340 -10.51 1.83 1.58
C ALA A 340 -11.48 2.17 0.42
N GLN A 341 -12.59 1.45 0.29
CA GLN A 341 -13.61 1.71 -0.74
C GLN A 341 -14.25 3.10 -0.65
N TRP A 342 -14.17 3.75 0.51
CA TRP A 342 -14.76 5.07 0.77
C TRP A 342 -13.77 6.21 0.53
N GLU A 343 -12.50 5.94 0.24
CA GLU A 343 -11.49 7.00 0.16
C GLU A 343 -11.53 7.79 -1.17
N LYS A 344 -11.79 7.10 -2.29
CA LYS A 344 -11.91 7.69 -3.64
C LYS A 344 -10.82 8.72 -3.94
N ARG A 345 -9.57 8.24 -3.95
CA ARG A 345 -8.36 9.09 -3.87
C ARG A 345 -8.20 10.07 -5.01
N ASN A 346 -8.64 9.68 -6.20
CA ASN A 346 -8.60 10.42 -7.45
C ASN A 346 -7.21 11.00 -7.80
N ILE A 347 -6.22 10.10 -7.93
CA ILE A 347 -4.80 10.49 -8.12
C ILE A 347 -4.25 10.23 -9.52
N ALA A 348 -4.95 9.46 -10.36
CA ALA A 348 -4.47 9.12 -11.70
C ALA A 348 -4.76 10.25 -12.71
N LEU A 349 -3.75 10.65 -13.49
CA LEU A 349 -3.94 11.59 -14.59
C LEU A 349 -4.62 10.95 -15.81
N GLU A 350 -4.37 9.65 -16.01
CA GLU A 350 -4.96 8.83 -17.06
C GLU A 350 -5.55 7.56 -16.46
N ILE A 351 -6.64 7.07 -17.05
CA ILE A 351 -7.31 5.82 -16.66
C ILE A 351 -7.46 4.89 -17.86
N PRO A 352 -7.51 3.57 -17.64
CA PRO A 352 -7.71 2.63 -18.72
C PRO A 352 -9.15 2.69 -19.28
N VAL A 353 -9.28 2.75 -20.60
CA VAL A 353 -10.55 2.72 -21.34
C VAL A 353 -10.65 1.41 -22.10
N TRP A 354 -11.76 0.71 -21.92
CA TRP A 354 -12.04 -0.58 -22.54
C TRP A 354 -12.53 -0.41 -23.99
N ASP A 355 -11.91 -1.15 -24.92
CA ASP A 355 -12.39 -1.37 -26.29
C ASP A 355 -12.98 -2.79 -26.38
N GLU A 356 -14.30 -2.84 -26.43
CA GLU A 356 -15.09 -4.06 -26.42
C GLU A 356 -14.99 -4.87 -27.73
N GLN A 357 -14.61 -4.25 -28.84
CA GLN A 357 -14.52 -4.91 -30.15
C GLN A 357 -13.27 -5.78 -30.23
N LEU A 358 -12.16 -5.31 -29.67
CA LEU A 358 -10.89 -6.04 -29.61
C LEU A 358 -10.84 -7.05 -28.47
N CYS A 359 -11.60 -6.82 -27.40
CA CYS A 359 -11.50 -7.61 -26.17
C CYS A 359 -11.83 -9.09 -26.39
N ILE A 360 -10.90 -9.95 -25.95
CA ILE A 360 -11.05 -11.41 -25.97
C ILE A 360 -11.56 -11.99 -24.64
N GLN A 361 -11.91 -11.13 -23.66
CA GLN A 361 -12.45 -11.51 -22.35
C GLN A 361 -11.54 -12.47 -21.56
N CYS A 362 -10.21 -12.29 -21.66
CA CYS A 362 -9.24 -13.16 -20.99
C CYS A 362 -9.00 -12.86 -19.50
N GLY A 363 -9.45 -11.70 -19.00
CA GLY A 363 -9.33 -11.32 -17.60
C GLY A 363 -7.90 -11.01 -17.08
N LYS A 364 -6.87 -11.06 -17.94
CA LYS A 364 -5.48 -10.75 -17.53
C LYS A 364 -5.30 -9.36 -16.94
N CYS A 365 -5.99 -8.36 -17.49
CA CYS A 365 -6.01 -6.99 -16.96
C CYS A 365 -6.56 -6.91 -15.53
N VAL A 366 -7.56 -7.74 -15.18
CA VAL A 366 -8.13 -7.87 -13.83
C VAL A 366 -7.17 -8.63 -12.91
N LEU A 367 -6.53 -9.69 -13.41
CA LEU A 367 -5.58 -10.47 -12.62
C LEU A 367 -4.40 -9.63 -12.14
N VAL A 368 -3.78 -8.86 -13.04
CA VAL A 368 -2.55 -8.10 -12.74
C VAL A 368 -2.79 -6.77 -12.04
N CYS A 369 -4.05 -6.32 -11.95
CA CYS A 369 -4.35 -5.03 -11.33
C CYS A 369 -3.96 -5.03 -9.85
N PRO A 370 -3.01 -4.17 -9.42
CA PRO A 370 -2.52 -4.16 -8.05
C PRO A 370 -3.48 -3.50 -7.04
N HIS A 371 -4.58 -2.90 -7.51
CA HIS A 371 -5.51 -2.14 -6.65
C HIS A 371 -6.96 -2.58 -6.82
N SER A 372 -7.24 -3.64 -7.60
CA SER A 372 -8.61 -4.12 -7.88
C SER A 372 -9.54 -3.04 -8.47
N VAL A 373 -8.96 -2.10 -9.23
CA VAL A 373 -9.66 -0.96 -9.86
C VAL A 373 -10.24 -1.30 -11.22
N ILE A 374 -9.94 -2.47 -11.76
CA ILE A 374 -10.57 -3.00 -12.96
C ILE A 374 -11.14 -4.38 -12.64
N ARG A 375 -12.43 -4.55 -12.88
CA ARG A 375 -13.18 -5.77 -12.55
C ARG A 375 -14.05 -6.19 -13.71
N ALA A 376 -14.40 -7.47 -13.71
CA ALA A 376 -15.30 -8.02 -14.70
C ALA A 376 -16.41 -8.84 -14.04
N LYS A 377 -17.60 -8.80 -14.63
CA LYS A 377 -18.75 -9.63 -14.24
C LYS A 377 -19.36 -10.28 -15.48
N VAL A 378 -19.89 -11.49 -15.29
CA VAL A 378 -20.77 -12.16 -16.25
C VAL A 378 -22.14 -12.35 -15.62
N TYR A 379 -23.17 -11.74 -16.20
CA TYR A 379 -24.49 -11.59 -15.58
C TYR A 379 -25.61 -11.66 -16.63
N ASP A 380 -26.84 -11.84 -16.17
CA ASP A 380 -28.03 -11.90 -17.03
C ASP A 380 -28.39 -10.51 -17.61
N ASP A 381 -28.90 -10.46 -18.83
CA ASP A 381 -29.26 -9.20 -19.51
C ASP A 381 -30.30 -8.37 -18.74
N SER A 382 -31.14 -9.01 -17.92
CA SER A 382 -32.13 -8.34 -17.08
C SER A 382 -31.53 -7.31 -16.10
N TYR A 383 -30.25 -7.43 -15.73
CA TYR A 383 -29.58 -6.46 -14.86
C TYR A 383 -29.15 -5.17 -15.57
N LEU A 384 -29.34 -5.04 -16.89
CA LEU A 384 -29.03 -3.80 -17.63
C LEU A 384 -30.12 -2.72 -17.52
N GLY A 385 -31.22 -3.00 -16.83
CA GLY A 385 -32.27 -1.99 -16.57
C GLY A 385 -31.71 -0.76 -15.85
N GLY A 386 -31.82 0.42 -16.46
CA GLY A 386 -31.33 1.67 -15.88
C GLY A 386 -29.82 1.88 -15.98
N ALA A 387 -29.11 1.10 -16.81
CA ALA A 387 -27.70 1.32 -17.08
C ALA A 387 -27.45 2.75 -17.63
N PRO A 388 -26.39 3.45 -17.18
CA PRO A 388 -25.98 4.72 -17.78
C PRO A 388 -25.76 4.58 -19.29
N SER A 389 -25.97 5.65 -20.07
CA SER A 389 -25.81 5.61 -21.53
C SER A 389 -24.38 5.27 -21.99
N THR A 390 -23.39 5.50 -21.13
CA THR A 390 -21.98 5.18 -21.34
C THR A 390 -21.57 3.79 -20.85
N PHE A 391 -22.49 3.04 -20.24
CA PHE A 391 -22.19 1.73 -19.68
C PHE A 391 -22.05 0.69 -20.79
N LYS A 392 -20.90 -0.01 -20.80
CA LYS A 392 -20.57 -0.97 -21.84
C LYS A 392 -20.91 -2.39 -21.39
N ALA A 393 -21.60 -3.14 -22.26
CA ALA A 393 -21.88 -4.56 -22.06
C ALA A 393 -21.85 -5.29 -23.41
N VAL A 394 -21.18 -6.45 -23.46
CA VAL A 394 -21.10 -7.30 -24.67
C VAL A 394 -21.47 -8.75 -24.36
N PRO A 395 -21.80 -9.59 -25.34
CA PRO A 395 -22.04 -11.01 -25.10
C PRO A 395 -20.84 -11.70 -24.45
N ALA A 396 -21.08 -12.53 -23.44
CA ALA A 396 -20.05 -13.33 -22.80
C ALA A 396 -19.55 -14.44 -23.73
N ARG A 397 -18.24 -14.68 -23.76
CA ARG A 397 -17.56 -15.66 -24.63
C ARG A 397 -17.30 -17.00 -23.93
N TRP A 398 -18.05 -17.32 -22.88
CA TRP A 398 -18.01 -18.62 -22.20
C TRP A 398 -18.94 -19.61 -22.91
N LYS A 399 -18.51 -20.88 -23.03
CA LYS A 399 -19.29 -21.92 -23.71
C LYS A 399 -20.68 -22.10 -23.07
N ASP A 400 -20.73 -22.03 -21.74
CA ASP A 400 -21.93 -22.32 -20.95
C ASP A 400 -22.65 -21.04 -20.46
N MET A 401 -22.22 -19.86 -20.92
CA MET A 401 -22.82 -18.56 -20.54
C MET A 401 -23.06 -17.64 -21.75
N LYS A 402 -23.26 -18.19 -22.95
CA LYS A 402 -23.34 -17.40 -24.20
C LYS A 402 -24.46 -16.35 -24.23
N GLU A 403 -25.55 -16.60 -23.51
CA GLU A 403 -26.71 -15.69 -23.43
C GLU A 403 -26.50 -14.57 -22.40
N ARG A 404 -25.44 -14.65 -21.59
CA ARG A 404 -25.10 -13.66 -20.57
C ARG A 404 -24.32 -12.49 -21.15
N LYS A 405 -24.31 -11.38 -20.42
CA LYS A 405 -23.51 -10.19 -20.69
C LYS A 405 -22.20 -10.22 -19.92
N TYR A 406 -21.18 -9.63 -20.51
CA TYR A 406 -19.87 -9.38 -19.94
C TYR A 406 -19.62 -7.88 -19.93
N THR A 407 -19.19 -7.37 -18.77
CA THR A 407 -18.69 -6.00 -18.64
C THR A 407 -17.31 -6.05 -17.99
N LEU A 408 -16.39 -5.25 -18.52
CA LEU A 408 -15.13 -4.89 -17.88
C LEU A 408 -15.23 -3.43 -17.46
N GLN A 409 -15.26 -3.15 -16.16
CA GLN A 409 -15.48 -1.82 -15.62
C GLN A 409 -14.28 -1.34 -14.80
N VAL A 410 -14.00 -0.04 -14.87
CA VAL A 410 -12.91 0.63 -14.17
C VAL A 410 -13.48 1.53 -13.08
N ALA A 411 -12.83 1.56 -11.92
CA ALA A 411 -13.07 2.49 -10.83
C ALA A 411 -12.17 3.72 -11.04
N PRO A 412 -12.67 4.82 -11.64
CA PRO A 412 -11.81 5.93 -12.07
C PRO A 412 -11.12 6.63 -10.91
N GLU A 413 -11.82 6.80 -9.77
CA GLU A 413 -11.32 7.53 -8.61
C GLU A 413 -10.37 6.71 -7.72
N ASP A 414 -10.27 5.40 -7.94
CA ASP A 414 -9.35 4.54 -7.19
C ASP A 414 -8.14 4.11 -8.03
N CYS A 415 -8.19 4.32 -9.35
CA CYS A 415 -7.09 4.01 -10.26
C CYS A 415 -5.83 4.82 -9.91
N THR A 416 -4.67 4.18 -10.03
CA THR A 416 -3.35 4.82 -9.82
C THR A 416 -2.61 5.09 -11.14
N GLY A 417 -3.20 4.76 -12.29
CA GLY A 417 -2.59 5.00 -13.61
C GLY A 417 -1.35 4.16 -13.91
N CYS A 418 -1.20 2.96 -13.33
CA CYS A 418 0.04 2.16 -13.43
C CYS A 418 0.30 1.46 -14.77
N THR A 419 -0.67 1.50 -15.68
CA THR A 419 -0.64 0.91 -17.04
C THR A 419 -0.42 -0.62 -17.17
N LEU A 420 -0.17 -1.36 -16.08
CA LEU A 420 0.00 -2.83 -16.10
C LEU A 420 -1.13 -3.57 -16.83
N CYS A 421 -2.38 -3.12 -16.68
CA CYS A 421 -3.53 -3.71 -17.34
C CYS A 421 -3.49 -3.57 -18.87
N VAL A 422 -2.95 -2.46 -19.37
CA VAL A 422 -2.70 -2.19 -20.79
C VAL A 422 -1.53 -3.01 -21.27
N GLU A 423 -0.42 -3.01 -20.52
CA GLU A 423 0.81 -3.70 -20.92
C GLU A 423 0.66 -5.23 -20.98
N VAL A 424 -0.14 -5.83 -20.10
CA VAL A 424 -0.43 -7.27 -20.17
C VAL A 424 -1.45 -7.64 -21.26
N CYS A 425 -2.20 -6.68 -21.81
CA CYS A 425 -3.29 -6.97 -22.73
C CYS A 425 -2.77 -7.63 -24.02
N PRO A 426 -3.16 -8.89 -24.31
CA PRO A 426 -2.67 -9.61 -25.48
C PRO A 426 -3.44 -9.26 -26.75
N ALA A 427 -4.62 -8.64 -26.64
CA ALA A 427 -5.48 -8.31 -27.77
C ALA A 427 -5.08 -6.94 -28.34
N LYS A 428 -4.63 -6.95 -29.60
CA LYS A 428 -4.17 -5.76 -30.34
C LYS A 428 -5.01 -5.58 -31.60
N SER A 429 -5.20 -4.32 -32.01
CA SER A 429 -5.81 -4.02 -33.30
C SER A 429 -4.95 -4.55 -34.44
N LYS A 430 -5.61 -5.03 -35.50
CA LYS A 430 -4.94 -5.46 -36.73
C LYS A 430 -4.43 -4.28 -37.56
N SER A 431 -5.06 -3.11 -37.45
CA SER A 431 -4.69 -1.89 -38.17
C SER A 431 -3.68 -1.03 -37.41
N GLU A 432 -3.69 -1.07 -36.07
CA GLU A 432 -2.78 -0.27 -35.23
C GLU A 432 -2.23 -1.11 -34.06
N VAL A 433 -0.97 -1.53 -34.16
CA VAL A 433 -0.35 -2.46 -33.19
C VAL A 433 -0.29 -1.90 -31.76
N LYS A 434 -0.25 -0.56 -31.61
CA LYS A 434 -0.24 0.12 -30.31
C LYS A 434 -1.63 0.18 -29.66
N HIS A 435 -2.69 0.13 -30.46
CA HIS A 435 -4.07 0.13 -29.97
C HIS A 435 -4.43 -1.27 -29.47
N ARG A 436 -4.72 -1.40 -28.18
CA ARG A 436 -5.08 -2.67 -27.53
C ARG A 436 -6.55 -2.68 -27.16
N ALA A 437 -7.05 -3.81 -26.63
CA ALA A 437 -8.42 -3.87 -26.09
C ALA A 437 -8.63 -3.01 -24.82
N ILE A 438 -7.58 -2.43 -24.27
CA ILE A 438 -7.63 -1.49 -23.16
C ILE A 438 -6.46 -0.51 -23.30
N ASN A 439 -6.71 0.79 -23.17
CA ASN A 439 -5.69 1.83 -23.41
C ASN A 439 -5.80 2.95 -22.39
N MET A 440 -4.70 3.62 -22.06
CA MET A 440 -4.73 4.78 -21.17
C MET A 440 -5.29 6.00 -21.91
N MET A 441 -6.19 6.74 -21.26
CA MET A 441 -6.75 8.00 -21.75
C MET A 441 -6.78 9.02 -20.61
N ALA A 442 -6.74 10.31 -20.94
CA ALA A 442 -6.89 11.38 -19.97
C ALA A 442 -8.16 11.18 -19.11
N GLN A 443 -8.02 11.33 -17.80
CA GLN A 443 -9.11 11.03 -16.87
C GLN A 443 -10.27 12.04 -17.01
N PRO A 444 -10.06 13.37 -17.07
CA PRO A 444 -11.07 14.29 -17.58
C PRO A 444 -11.20 14.17 -19.12
N PRO A 445 -12.43 14.16 -19.69
CA PRO A 445 -13.74 14.31 -19.05
C PRO A 445 -14.39 12.99 -18.57
N LEU A 446 -13.71 11.84 -18.68
CA LEU A 446 -14.27 10.50 -18.44
C LEU A 446 -14.65 10.21 -16.97
N ARG A 447 -14.05 10.90 -15.99
CA ARG A 447 -14.22 10.61 -14.56
C ARG A 447 -15.68 10.43 -14.14
N GLU A 448 -16.55 11.39 -14.48
CA GLU A 448 -17.92 11.42 -13.97
C GLU A 448 -18.78 10.30 -14.56
N SER A 449 -18.68 10.08 -15.87
CA SER A 449 -19.39 8.98 -16.52
C SER A 449 -18.90 7.62 -16.05
N GLU A 450 -17.59 7.45 -15.87
CA GLU A 450 -17.04 6.19 -15.39
C GLU A 450 -17.31 5.94 -13.89
N ALA A 451 -17.47 6.99 -13.09
CA ALA A 451 -17.90 6.86 -11.70
C ALA A 451 -19.35 6.37 -11.63
N ALA A 452 -20.25 6.93 -12.46
CA ALA A 452 -21.62 6.45 -12.58
C ALA A 452 -21.69 5.01 -13.12
N ASN A 453 -20.86 4.67 -14.12
CA ASN A 453 -20.74 3.30 -14.63
C ASN A 453 -20.23 2.33 -13.54
N TRP A 454 -19.25 2.74 -12.72
CA TRP A 454 -18.73 1.96 -11.61
C TRP A 454 -19.79 1.71 -10.53
N ASP A 455 -20.52 2.73 -10.12
CA ASP A 455 -21.61 2.60 -9.14
C ASP A 455 -22.74 1.70 -9.65
N PHE A 456 -23.04 1.76 -10.95
CA PHE A 456 -23.97 0.82 -11.58
C PHE A 456 -23.43 -0.61 -11.58
N PHE A 457 -22.17 -0.79 -11.97
CA PHE A 457 -21.49 -2.11 -11.98
C PHE A 457 -21.47 -2.78 -10.61
N LEU A 458 -21.31 -2.02 -9.53
CA LEU A 458 -21.35 -2.54 -8.17
C LEU A 458 -22.73 -3.08 -7.77
N LYS A 459 -23.82 -2.57 -8.35
CA LYS A 459 -25.19 -3.03 -8.07
C LYS A 459 -25.56 -4.33 -8.82
N ILE A 460 -24.85 -4.65 -9.90
CA ILE A 460 -25.00 -5.92 -10.59
C ILE A 460 -24.47 -7.01 -9.66
N PRO A 461 -25.16 -8.15 -9.45
CA PRO A 461 -24.64 -9.22 -8.59
C PRO A 461 -23.30 -9.74 -9.11
N ASP A 462 -22.41 -10.14 -8.18
CA ASP A 462 -21.18 -10.82 -8.54
C ASP A 462 -21.47 -12.14 -9.30
N THR A 463 -20.52 -12.59 -10.12
CA THR A 463 -20.70 -13.82 -10.88
C THR A 463 -20.74 -15.00 -9.92
N ASP A 464 -21.80 -15.81 -9.97
CA ASP A 464 -21.95 -16.95 -9.05
C ASP A 464 -20.71 -17.85 -9.09
N ARG A 465 -20.03 -17.99 -7.93
CA ARG A 465 -18.80 -18.79 -7.87
C ARG A 465 -19.04 -20.28 -8.18
N LYS A 466 -20.26 -20.79 -7.99
CA LYS A 466 -20.58 -22.22 -8.19
C LYS A 466 -20.49 -22.68 -9.64
N ILE A 467 -20.59 -21.75 -10.59
CA ILE A 467 -20.52 -22.05 -12.04
C ILE A 467 -19.14 -21.74 -12.63
N LEU A 468 -18.18 -21.33 -11.81
CA LEU A 468 -16.83 -20.94 -12.22
C LEU A 468 -15.82 -22.07 -11.96
N SER A 469 -14.85 -22.21 -12.85
CA SER A 469 -13.75 -23.16 -12.67
C SER A 469 -12.54 -22.47 -12.04
N MET A 470 -12.24 -22.78 -10.78
CA MET A 470 -11.11 -22.19 -10.06
C MET A 470 -9.74 -22.45 -10.70
N SER A 471 -9.63 -23.48 -11.55
CA SER A 471 -8.40 -23.78 -12.29
C SER A 471 -8.18 -22.89 -13.52
N GLN A 472 -9.16 -22.08 -13.93
CA GLN A 472 -9.08 -21.25 -15.14
C GLN A 472 -8.82 -19.77 -14.83
N VAL A 473 -7.76 -19.23 -15.46
CA VAL A 473 -7.35 -17.82 -15.42
C VAL A 473 -8.29 -16.87 -16.16
N LYS A 474 -9.44 -17.31 -16.65
CA LYS A 474 -10.54 -16.39 -17.03
C LYS A 474 -11.71 -16.40 -16.06
N ASP A 475 -11.86 -17.46 -15.26
CA ASP A 475 -12.98 -17.63 -14.32
C ASP A 475 -12.68 -17.02 -12.94
N VAL A 476 -11.51 -17.29 -12.36
CA VAL A 476 -11.00 -16.69 -11.09
C VAL A 476 -11.07 -15.13 -11.03
N GLN A 477 -11.12 -14.44 -12.16
CA GLN A 477 -11.09 -12.98 -12.31
C GLN A 477 -12.50 -12.41 -12.41
N LEU A 478 -13.51 -13.28 -12.48
CA LEU A 478 -14.90 -12.95 -12.23
C LEU A 478 -15.26 -13.07 -10.75
N LEU A 479 -14.37 -13.63 -9.91
CA LEU A 479 -14.54 -13.65 -8.46
C LEU A 479 -14.36 -12.25 -7.89
N GLN A 480 -15.20 -11.89 -6.93
CA GLN A 480 -15.08 -10.66 -6.17
C GLN A 480 -13.70 -10.62 -5.47
N PRO A 481 -12.88 -9.58 -5.70
CA PRO A 481 -11.68 -9.37 -4.91
C PRO A 481 -12.05 -8.90 -3.50
N LEU A 482 -11.52 -9.58 -2.48
CA LEU A 482 -11.68 -9.17 -1.07
C LEU A 482 -10.46 -8.40 -0.52
N PHE A 483 -9.68 -7.84 -1.45
CA PHE A 483 -8.57 -6.93 -1.21
C PHE A 483 -8.58 -5.86 -2.32
N GLU A 484 -8.86 -4.62 -1.98
CA GLU A 484 -9.10 -3.55 -2.94
C GLU A 484 -8.56 -2.19 -2.47
N PHE A 485 -8.15 -1.36 -3.43
CA PHE A 485 -7.81 0.05 -3.22
C PHE A 485 -6.71 0.33 -2.17
N SER A 486 -5.79 -0.62 -2.00
CA SER A 486 -4.70 -0.52 -1.02
C SER A 486 -3.78 0.70 -1.21
N GLY A 487 -3.06 1.07 -0.15
CA GLY A 487 -2.03 2.13 -0.16
C GLY A 487 -0.72 1.77 -0.87
N ALA A 488 -0.68 0.67 -1.62
CA ALA A 488 0.52 0.18 -2.29
C ALA A 488 0.96 1.08 -3.46
N CYS A 489 2.22 0.91 -3.90
CA CYS A 489 2.77 1.67 -5.02
C CYS A 489 1.94 1.50 -6.31
N SER A 490 1.92 2.51 -7.17
CA SER A 490 1.41 2.36 -8.54
C SER A 490 2.23 1.26 -9.25
N GLY A 491 1.55 0.18 -9.66
CA GLY A 491 2.19 -0.98 -10.27
C GLY A 491 2.84 -1.94 -9.27
N CYS A 492 2.45 -1.98 -8.00
CA CYS A 492 3.07 -2.87 -7.00
C CYS A 492 3.03 -4.35 -7.43
N GLY A 493 4.17 -5.05 -7.30
CA GLY A 493 4.26 -6.48 -7.64
C GLY A 493 3.80 -7.45 -6.57
N GLU A 494 3.44 -6.98 -5.37
CA GLU A 494 2.98 -7.83 -4.27
C GLU A 494 1.46 -8.04 -4.27
N THR A 495 0.69 -6.96 -4.41
CA THR A 495 -0.76 -6.96 -4.20
C THR A 495 -1.58 -7.80 -5.21
N PRO A 496 -1.16 -8.06 -6.47
CA PRO A 496 -1.88 -8.99 -7.33
C PRO A 496 -1.95 -10.41 -6.74
N TYR A 497 -0.92 -10.85 -5.99
CA TYR A 497 -0.94 -12.14 -5.30
C TYR A 497 -1.86 -12.14 -4.08
N VAL A 498 -1.84 -11.07 -3.28
CA VAL A 498 -2.77 -10.92 -2.13
C VAL A 498 -4.22 -10.88 -2.61
N LYS A 499 -4.51 -10.12 -3.68
CA LYS A 499 -5.81 -10.09 -4.33
C LYS A 499 -6.25 -11.50 -4.75
N LEU A 500 -5.40 -12.22 -5.49
CA LEU A 500 -5.69 -13.60 -5.92
C LEU A 500 -5.99 -14.53 -4.74
N MET A 501 -5.17 -14.48 -3.69
CA MET A 501 -5.36 -15.23 -2.45
C MET A 501 -6.74 -14.96 -1.84
N THR A 502 -7.14 -13.69 -1.76
CA THR A 502 -8.45 -13.32 -1.21
C THR A 502 -9.64 -13.65 -2.11
N GLN A 503 -9.47 -13.64 -3.44
CA GLN A 503 -10.50 -14.08 -4.39
C GLN A 503 -10.81 -15.58 -4.22
N LEU A 504 -9.78 -16.39 -4.01
CA LEU A 504 -9.93 -17.85 -3.90
C LEU A 504 -10.46 -18.31 -2.54
N PHE A 505 -10.03 -17.66 -1.45
CA PHE A 505 -10.23 -18.20 -0.09
C PHE A 505 -10.70 -17.17 0.96
N GLY A 506 -10.92 -15.91 0.56
CA GLY A 506 -11.09 -14.79 1.49
C GLY A 506 -12.31 -14.89 2.41
N ASP A 507 -13.36 -15.62 2.00
CA ASP A 507 -14.60 -15.78 2.78
C ASP A 507 -14.46 -16.70 4.02
N ARG A 508 -13.27 -17.26 4.24
CA ARG A 508 -12.94 -18.15 5.37
C ARG A 508 -11.48 -18.01 5.84
N MET A 509 -10.87 -16.86 5.55
CA MET A 509 -9.44 -16.63 5.74
C MET A 509 -9.13 -15.95 7.07
N LEU A 510 -8.05 -16.41 7.73
CA LEU A 510 -7.36 -15.69 8.80
C LEU A 510 -5.96 -15.34 8.29
N ILE A 511 -5.55 -14.07 8.43
CA ILE A 511 -4.25 -13.58 7.95
C ILE A 511 -3.41 -13.11 9.15
N ALA A 512 -2.30 -13.81 9.38
CA ALA A 512 -1.16 -13.32 10.13
C ALA A 512 -0.20 -12.63 9.15
N ASN A 513 -0.03 -11.32 9.28
CA ASN A 513 0.80 -10.54 8.38
C ASN A 513 2.06 -10.00 9.08
N ALA A 514 3.24 -10.28 8.55
CA ALA A 514 4.49 -9.76 9.07
C ALA A 514 4.60 -8.26 8.83
N THR A 515 5.30 -7.54 9.70
CA THR A 515 5.58 -6.12 9.47
C THR A 515 6.43 -5.93 8.22
N GLY A 516 6.00 -5.06 7.30
CA GLY A 516 6.65 -4.89 6.00
C GLY A 516 5.77 -4.10 5.03
N CYS A 517 6.07 -4.16 3.72
CA CYS A 517 5.17 -3.56 2.73
C CYS A 517 3.72 -4.02 2.91
N SER A 518 3.52 -5.33 3.08
CA SER A 518 2.22 -5.96 3.21
C SER A 518 1.42 -5.49 4.41
N SER A 519 2.06 -5.20 5.53
CA SER A 519 1.34 -4.61 6.67
C SER A 519 1.01 -3.14 6.44
N ILE A 520 1.91 -2.38 5.79
CA ILE A 520 1.68 -0.96 5.51
C ILE A 520 0.54 -0.75 4.52
N TYR A 521 0.55 -1.40 3.35
CA TYR A 521 -0.57 -1.25 2.43
C TYR A 521 -1.81 -2.04 2.85
N GLY A 522 -1.65 -3.07 3.71
CA GLY A 522 -2.71 -3.99 4.12
C GLY A 522 -3.47 -3.56 5.37
N GLY A 523 -2.91 -2.70 6.21
CA GLY A 523 -3.52 -2.32 7.48
C GLY A 523 -3.06 -0.99 8.06
N ASN A 524 -2.38 -0.12 7.28
CA ASN A 524 -2.07 1.22 7.79
C ASN A 524 -3.32 2.11 7.78
N LEU A 525 -3.67 2.59 8.97
CA LEU A 525 -4.81 3.45 9.21
C LEU A 525 -4.70 4.79 8.44
N PRO A 526 -5.82 5.42 8.06
CA PRO A 526 -7.17 5.18 8.57
C PRO A 526 -8.04 4.25 7.72
N THR A 527 -7.51 3.70 6.62
CA THR A 527 -8.26 2.89 5.67
C THR A 527 -7.63 1.51 5.47
N THR A 528 -8.46 0.47 5.47
CA THR A 528 -8.07 -0.92 5.31
C THR A 528 -8.62 -1.48 3.98
N PRO A 529 -7.79 -2.18 3.17
CA PRO A 529 -8.17 -2.71 1.86
C PRO A 529 -8.88 -4.07 1.90
N TYR A 530 -8.77 -4.81 3.00
CA TYR A 530 -9.47 -6.10 3.15
C TYR A 530 -10.95 -5.85 3.33
N CYS A 531 -11.79 -6.44 2.47
CA CYS A 531 -13.24 -6.25 2.49
C CYS A 531 -14.01 -7.56 2.66
N THR A 532 -15.34 -7.45 2.68
CA THR A 532 -16.27 -8.56 2.85
C THR A 532 -17.10 -8.77 1.59
N ASN A 533 -17.54 -10.00 1.38
CA ASN A 533 -18.55 -10.32 0.38
C ASN A 533 -19.97 -9.91 0.85
N GLU A 534 -20.98 -10.20 0.03
CA GLU A 534 -22.40 -9.92 0.31
C GLU A 534 -22.93 -10.63 1.58
N ASP A 535 -22.30 -11.74 2.00
CA ASP A 535 -22.61 -12.46 3.24
C ASP A 535 -21.92 -11.87 4.49
N ASN A 536 -21.26 -10.70 4.36
CA ASN A 536 -20.39 -10.10 5.38
C ASN A 536 -19.22 -11.01 5.81
N ARG A 537 -18.73 -11.87 4.90
CA ARG A 537 -17.57 -12.73 5.14
C ARG A 537 -16.36 -12.17 4.41
N GLY A 538 -15.23 -12.10 5.09
CA GLY A 538 -13.97 -11.66 4.51
C GLY A 538 -12.78 -12.02 5.38
N PRO A 539 -11.56 -11.69 4.92
CA PRO A 539 -10.35 -12.01 5.67
C PRO A 539 -10.32 -11.29 7.03
N ALA A 540 -10.12 -12.05 8.10
CA ALA A 540 -9.72 -11.47 9.39
C ALA A 540 -8.22 -11.25 9.35
N TRP A 541 -7.78 -10.01 9.46
CA TRP A 541 -6.38 -9.61 9.28
C TRP A 541 -5.78 -9.08 10.57
N SER A 542 -4.55 -9.49 10.87
CA SER A 542 -3.79 -8.93 12.00
C SER A 542 -2.29 -8.91 11.70
N ASN A 543 -1.62 -7.88 12.20
CA ASN A 543 -0.16 -7.76 12.22
C ASN A 543 0.30 -7.74 13.67
N SER A 544 1.08 -8.76 14.08
CA SER A 544 1.73 -8.81 15.39
C SER A 544 3.03 -8.00 15.33
N LEU A 545 4.16 -8.66 15.05
CA LEU A 545 5.47 -8.01 14.91
C LEU A 545 6.14 -8.38 13.57
N PHE A 546 7.40 -8.00 13.42
CA PHE A 546 8.17 -8.32 12.22
C PHE A 546 8.75 -9.74 12.30
N GLU A 547 9.17 -10.15 13.49
CA GLU A 547 9.94 -11.35 13.78
C GLU A 547 9.07 -12.59 14.05
N ASP A 548 7.83 -12.43 14.53
CA ASP A 548 7.02 -13.51 15.12
C ASP A 548 5.87 -13.99 14.21
N ASN A 549 5.81 -13.53 12.96
CA ASN A 549 4.61 -13.70 12.14
C ASN A 549 4.27 -15.17 11.86
N ALA A 550 5.27 -16.05 11.77
CA ALA A 550 5.02 -17.46 11.54
C ALA A 550 4.34 -18.08 12.77
N GLU A 551 4.91 -17.81 13.94
CA GLU A 551 4.44 -18.27 15.24
C GLU A 551 3.06 -17.69 15.57
N PHE A 552 2.82 -16.44 15.18
CA PHE A 552 1.53 -15.78 15.30
C PHE A 552 0.46 -16.49 14.47
N GLY A 553 0.76 -16.82 13.20
CA GLY A 553 -0.12 -17.62 12.35
C GLY A 553 -0.33 -19.04 12.85
N LEU A 554 0.71 -19.68 13.42
CA LEU A 554 0.59 -20.97 14.09
C LEU A 554 -0.36 -20.86 15.31
N GLY A 555 -0.27 -19.79 16.09
CA GLY A 555 -1.19 -19.50 17.18
C GLY A 555 -2.64 -19.43 16.70
N MET A 556 -2.91 -18.74 15.58
CA MET A 556 -4.24 -18.73 14.96
C MET A 556 -4.71 -20.14 14.57
N ARG A 557 -3.84 -20.95 13.97
CA ARG A 557 -4.16 -22.34 13.60
C ARG A 557 -4.53 -23.19 14.82
N LEU A 558 -3.73 -23.13 15.88
CA LEU A 558 -3.98 -23.87 17.11
C LEU A 558 -5.29 -23.43 17.78
N ALA A 559 -5.59 -22.12 17.77
CA ALA A 559 -6.85 -21.60 18.29
C ALA A 559 -8.06 -22.13 17.50
N VAL A 560 -8.02 -22.08 16.18
CA VAL A 560 -9.11 -22.61 15.34
C VAL A 560 -9.27 -24.12 15.49
N ASP A 561 -8.16 -24.87 15.57
CA ASP A 561 -8.20 -26.31 15.84
C ASP A 561 -8.96 -26.60 17.13
N LYS A 562 -8.61 -25.89 18.21
CA LYS A 562 -9.25 -26.12 19.51
C LYS A 562 -10.71 -25.68 19.56
N GLN A 563 -11.05 -24.57 18.90
CA GLN A 563 -12.43 -24.12 18.73
C GLN A 563 -13.26 -25.16 17.96
N ASN A 564 -12.72 -25.70 16.87
CA ASN A 564 -13.39 -26.74 16.08
C ASN A 564 -13.57 -28.03 16.90
N GLU A 565 -12.53 -28.49 17.59
CA GLU A 565 -12.58 -29.66 18.47
C GLU A 565 -13.69 -29.51 19.52
N TYR A 566 -13.71 -28.39 20.25
CA TYR A 566 -14.73 -28.14 21.28
C TYR A 566 -16.13 -28.02 20.67
N ALA A 567 -16.29 -27.33 19.54
CA ALA A 567 -17.58 -27.26 18.84
C ALA A 567 -18.09 -28.66 18.43
N ARG A 568 -17.21 -29.56 17.96
CA ARG A 568 -17.58 -30.94 17.60
C ARG A 568 -18.03 -31.74 18.81
N GLU A 569 -17.35 -31.61 19.96
CA GLU A 569 -17.78 -32.24 21.21
C GLU A 569 -19.18 -31.77 21.62
N LEU A 570 -19.44 -30.46 21.53
CA LEU A 570 -20.75 -29.89 21.86
C LEU A 570 -21.83 -30.33 20.88
N VAL A 571 -21.54 -30.41 19.58
CA VAL A 571 -22.48 -30.97 18.57
C VAL A 571 -22.86 -32.40 18.92
N TRP A 572 -21.91 -33.21 19.37
CA TRP A 572 -22.18 -34.59 19.79
C TRP A 572 -23.05 -34.63 21.05
N ARG A 573 -22.71 -33.87 22.10
CA ARG A 573 -23.47 -33.85 23.37
C ARG A 573 -24.89 -33.31 23.20
N LEU A 574 -25.04 -32.27 22.39
CA LEU A 574 -26.34 -31.64 22.11
C LEU A 574 -27.10 -32.36 20.99
N GLY A 575 -26.61 -33.51 20.50
CA GLY A 575 -27.19 -34.25 19.38
C GLY A 575 -28.69 -34.52 19.53
N PHE A 576 -29.17 -34.83 20.73
CA PHE A 576 -30.61 -35.00 20.99
C PHE A 576 -31.40 -33.69 20.81
N ALA A 577 -30.85 -32.56 21.27
CA ALA A 577 -31.50 -31.26 21.18
C ALA A 577 -31.52 -30.70 19.74
N ILE A 578 -30.47 -30.95 18.96
CA ILE A 578 -30.34 -30.47 17.57
C ILE A 578 -30.78 -31.51 16.53
N GLY A 579 -31.08 -32.74 16.94
CA GLY A 579 -31.37 -33.88 16.08
C GLY A 579 -30.12 -34.62 15.60
N GLU A 580 -30.11 -35.94 15.80
CA GLU A 580 -28.95 -36.80 15.55
C GLU A 580 -28.48 -36.80 14.09
N GLU A 581 -29.42 -36.74 13.14
CA GLU A 581 -29.11 -36.68 11.71
C GLU A 581 -28.28 -35.44 11.36
N LEU A 582 -28.68 -34.27 11.86
CA LEU A 582 -27.97 -33.01 11.65
C LEU A 582 -26.59 -33.05 12.33
N ALA A 583 -26.53 -33.57 13.56
CA ALA A 583 -25.27 -33.73 14.28
C ALA A 583 -24.28 -34.60 13.48
N GLN A 584 -24.72 -35.76 12.98
CA GLN A 584 -23.88 -36.64 12.16
C GLN A 584 -23.48 -35.99 10.83
N ALA A 585 -24.41 -35.29 10.17
CA ALA A 585 -24.12 -34.59 8.92
C ALA A 585 -23.07 -33.48 9.11
N ILE A 586 -23.08 -32.77 10.25
CA ILE A 586 -22.07 -31.75 10.60
C ILE A 586 -20.72 -32.40 10.90
N LEU A 587 -20.72 -33.48 11.69
CA LEU A 587 -19.48 -34.12 12.16
C LEU A 587 -18.73 -34.85 11.03
N ASN A 588 -19.43 -35.38 10.03
CA ASN A 588 -18.87 -36.15 8.92
C ASN A 588 -18.80 -35.39 7.59
N ALA A 589 -18.99 -34.07 7.61
CA ALA A 589 -19.00 -33.26 6.40
C ALA A 589 -17.63 -33.24 5.70
N ASP A 590 -17.61 -33.59 4.40
CA ASP A 590 -16.47 -33.30 3.54
C ASP A 590 -16.46 -31.82 3.16
N GLN A 591 -15.34 -31.15 3.43
CA GLN A 591 -15.11 -29.73 3.19
C GLN A 591 -13.89 -29.49 2.28
N LYS A 592 -13.48 -30.50 1.51
CA LYS A 592 -12.36 -30.39 0.55
C LYS A 592 -12.67 -29.52 -0.67
N THR A 593 -13.95 -29.37 -1.01
CA THR A 593 -14.41 -28.58 -2.16
C THR A 593 -15.22 -27.37 -1.72
N GLU A 594 -15.35 -26.38 -2.61
CA GLU A 594 -16.19 -25.20 -2.38
C GLU A 594 -17.66 -25.57 -2.10
N GLU A 595 -18.18 -26.58 -2.79
CA GLU A 595 -19.53 -27.12 -2.58
C GLU A 595 -19.68 -27.72 -1.18
N GLY A 596 -18.72 -28.51 -0.72
CA GLY A 596 -18.72 -29.09 0.62
C GLY A 596 -18.70 -28.03 1.72
N ILE A 597 -17.91 -26.95 1.53
CA ILE A 597 -17.87 -25.81 2.44
C ILE A 597 -19.23 -25.08 2.48
N PHE A 598 -19.86 -24.87 1.33
CA PHE A 598 -21.20 -24.26 1.27
C PHE A 598 -22.26 -25.12 1.95
N ALA A 599 -22.27 -26.43 1.67
CA ALA A 599 -23.18 -27.37 2.31
C ALA A 599 -23.00 -27.36 3.83
N GLN A 600 -21.75 -27.27 4.31
CA GLN A 600 -21.48 -27.14 5.75
C GLN A 600 -22.06 -25.85 6.32
N ARG A 601 -21.95 -24.71 5.62
CA ARG A 601 -22.55 -23.44 6.08
C ARG A 601 -24.06 -23.54 6.25
N GLU A 602 -24.76 -24.20 5.34
CA GLU A 602 -26.21 -24.44 5.49
C GLU A 602 -26.52 -25.30 6.72
N ARG A 603 -25.72 -26.35 6.98
CA ARG A 603 -25.85 -27.14 8.22
C ARG A 603 -25.61 -26.31 9.47
N ILE A 604 -24.63 -25.39 9.46
CA ILE A 604 -24.33 -24.50 10.58
C ILE A 604 -25.44 -23.46 10.80
N LYS A 605 -26.07 -22.98 9.73
CA LYS A 605 -27.26 -22.12 9.83
C LYS A 605 -28.40 -22.85 10.53
N LEU A 606 -28.72 -24.07 10.08
CA LEU A 606 -29.75 -24.90 10.70
C LEU A 606 -29.40 -25.26 12.16
N LEU A 607 -28.13 -25.50 12.46
CA LEU A 607 -27.65 -25.71 13.83
C LEU A 607 -27.99 -24.52 14.73
N LYS A 608 -27.64 -23.30 14.30
CA LYS A 608 -27.91 -22.06 15.04
C LYS A 608 -29.42 -21.85 15.24
N GLU A 609 -30.24 -22.15 14.23
CA GLU A 609 -31.71 -22.08 14.32
C GLU A 609 -32.26 -23.05 15.38
N LYS A 610 -31.79 -24.30 15.42
CA LYS A 610 -32.24 -25.29 16.42
C LYS A 610 -31.79 -24.97 17.84
N LEU A 611 -30.62 -24.34 18.00
CA LEU A 611 -30.12 -23.93 19.31
C LEU A 611 -30.81 -22.69 19.88
N ALA A 612 -31.53 -21.91 19.07
CA ALA A 612 -32.19 -20.67 19.53
C ALA A 612 -33.20 -20.89 20.67
N GLY A 613 -33.75 -22.11 20.81
CA GLY A 613 -34.66 -22.49 21.90
C GLY A 613 -34.02 -23.27 23.05
N VAL A 614 -32.69 -23.46 23.05
CA VAL A 614 -31.97 -24.30 24.02
C VAL A 614 -31.16 -23.40 24.97
N ASP A 615 -31.69 -23.16 26.17
CA ASP A 615 -31.05 -22.27 27.15
C ASP A 615 -30.11 -23.02 28.11
N THR A 616 -29.04 -23.60 27.56
CA THR A 616 -27.95 -24.22 28.34
C THR A 616 -26.63 -23.50 28.10
N ALA A 617 -25.68 -23.61 29.04
CA ALA A 617 -24.34 -23.07 28.85
C ALA A 617 -23.65 -23.69 27.62
N GLU A 618 -23.78 -25.00 27.44
CA GLU A 618 -23.25 -25.73 26.29
C GLU A 618 -23.84 -25.25 24.95
N ALA A 619 -25.14 -24.93 24.90
CA ALA A 619 -25.77 -24.40 23.70
C ALA A 619 -25.25 -22.98 23.36
N ARG A 620 -25.09 -22.12 24.36
CA ARG A 620 -24.51 -20.77 24.17
C ARG A 620 -23.05 -20.84 23.70
N ASP A 621 -22.26 -21.72 24.30
CA ASP A 621 -20.89 -21.99 23.86
C ASP A 621 -20.87 -22.48 22.41
N LEU A 622 -21.71 -23.45 22.04
CA LEU A 622 -21.78 -23.96 20.67
C LEU A 622 -22.20 -22.89 19.69
N VAL A 623 -23.17 -22.03 20.00
CA VAL A 623 -23.56 -20.90 19.14
C VAL A 623 -22.37 -19.98 18.87
N SER A 624 -21.56 -19.67 19.90
CA SER A 624 -20.38 -18.81 19.76
C SER A 624 -19.27 -19.45 18.91
N LEU A 625 -19.17 -20.78 18.90
CA LEU A 625 -18.13 -21.55 18.20
C LEU A 625 -18.58 -22.16 16.87
N ALA A 626 -19.88 -22.11 16.55
CA ALA A 626 -20.46 -22.86 15.44
C ALA A 626 -19.80 -22.55 14.09
N ASP A 627 -19.33 -21.31 13.88
CA ASP A 627 -18.64 -20.94 12.63
C ASP A 627 -17.24 -21.57 12.51
N ALA A 628 -16.64 -22.05 13.60
CA ALA A 628 -15.38 -22.80 13.58
C ALA A 628 -15.56 -24.22 13.00
N LEU A 629 -16.79 -24.74 12.90
CA LEU A 629 -17.10 -26.02 12.24
C LEU A 629 -16.92 -25.96 10.71
N VAL A 630 -16.87 -24.75 10.15
CA VAL A 630 -16.50 -24.52 8.75
C VAL A 630 -14.99 -24.38 8.64
N LYS A 631 -14.34 -25.16 7.76
CA LYS A 631 -12.88 -25.15 7.55
C LYS A 631 -12.37 -23.72 7.33
N LYS A 632 -11.46 -23.26 8.19
CA LYS A 632 -10.76 -21.97 8.02
C LYS A 632 -9.43 -22.17 7.29
N SER A 633 -9.06 -21.17 6.50
CA SER A 633 -7.78 -21.11 5.80
C SER A 633 -6.87 -20.11 6.52
N VAL A 634 -5.81 -20.61 7.18
CA VAL A 634 -4.85 -19.76 7.90
C VAL A 634 -3.71 -19.41 6.96
N TRP A 635 -3.51 -18.11 6.74
CA TRP A 635 -2.48 -17.56 5.86
C TRP A 635 -1.47 -16.72 6.64
N ILE A 636 -0.19 -16.96 6.37
CA ILE A 636 0.95 -16.29 6.96
C ILE A 636 1.65 -15.51 5.85
N VAL A 637 1.45 -14.19 5.81
CA VAL A 637 1.86 -13.34 4.70
C VAL A 637 3.02 -12.44 5.13
N GLY A 638 4.08 -12.35 4.33
CA GLY A 638 5.17 -11.44 4.62
C GLY A 638 6.17 -11.30 3.47
N GLY A 639 7.03 -10.28 3.56
CA GLY A 639 8.08 -10.04 2.57
C GLY A 639 9.32 -10.91 2.79
N ASP A 640 10.28 -10.79 1.86
CA ASP A 640 11.54 -11.55 1.95
C ASP A 640 12.36 -11.25 3.21
N GLY A 641 12.35 -10.00 3.70
CA GLY A 641 13.08 -9.66 4.92
C GLY A 641 12.55 -10.33 6.20
N TRP A 642 11.28 -10.71 6.22
CA TRP A 642 10.76 -11.54 7.30
C TRP A 642 11.22 -12.99 7.09
N ALA A 643 10.84 -13.59 5.95
CA ALA A 643 10.98 -15.03 5.72
C ALA A 643 12.43 -15.51 5.60
N TYR A 644 13.32 -14.69 5.04
CA TYR A 644 14.71 -15.07 4.81
C TYR A 644 15.60 -14.71 5.99
N ASP A 645 15.28 -13.64 6.72
CA ASP A 645 16.12 -13.03 7.74
C ASP A 645 15.55 -13.14 9.16
N ILE A 646 14.79 -12.15 9.63
CA ILE A 646 14.48 -12.00 11.06
C ILE A 646 13.50 -13.08 11.58
N GLY A 647 12.51 -13.45 10.78
CA GLY A 647 11.50 -14.45 11.14
C GLY A 647 11.80 -15.85 10.62
N TYR A 648 12.98 -16.08 10.04
CA TYR A 648 13.32 -17.38 9.44
C TYR A 648 13.31 -18.52 10.48
N GLY A 649 13.80 -18.28 11.70
CA GLY A 649 13.80 -19.31 12.75
C GLY A 649 12.39 -19.75 13.12
N GLY A 650 11.47 -18.80 13.28
CA GLY A 650 10.05 -19.07 13.49
C GLY A 650 9.39 -19.76 12.30
N LEU A 651 9.66 -19.27 11.09
CA LEU A 651 9.16 -19.85 9.85
C LEU A 651 9.56 -21.32 9.68
N ASP A 652 10.84 -21.62 9.90
CA ASP A 652 11.39 -22.99 9.85
C ASP A 652 10.69 -23.90 10.86
N HIS A 653 10.50 -23.43 12.11
CA HIS A 653 9.78 -24.18 13.14
C HIS A 653 8.32 -24.46 12.77
N VAL A 654 7.62 -23.47 12.19
CA VAL A 654 6.22 -23.62 11.76
C VAL A 654 6.10 -24.60 10.59
N ILE A 655 7.02 -24.55 9.63
CA ILE A 655 7.10 -25.56 8.56
C ILE A 655 7.35 -26.95 9.16
N ALA A 656 8.27 -27.09 10.11
CA ALA A 656 8.58 -28.37 10.75
C ALA A 656 7.42 -28.94 11.59
N SER A 657 6.48 -28.09 12.04
CA SER A 657 5.36 -28.50 12.91
C SER A 657 4.36 -29.44 12.26
N GLY A 658 4.31 -29.51 10.92
CA GLY A 658 3.32 -30.29 10.17
C GLY A 658 1.89 -29.74 10.24
N ARG A 659 1.67 -28.57 10.86
CA ARG A 659 0.33 -27.97 10.97
C ARG A 659 -0.13 -27.36 9.64
N ASN A 660 -1.44 -27.45 9.38
CA ASN A 660 -2.06 -26.93 8.17
C ASN A 660 -2.13 -25.39 8.18
N VAL A 661 -1.09 -24.77 7.63
CA VAL A 661 -0.96 -23.31 7.43
C VAL A 661 -0.41 -23.01 6.04
N ASN A 662 -0.85 -21.91 5.45
CA ASN A 662 -0.39 -21.45 4.14
C ASN A 662 0.51 -20.24 4.30
N ILE A 663 1.74 -20.31 3.82
CA ILE A 663 2.72 -19.23 3.90
C ILE A 663 2.87 -18.60 2.52
N LEU A 664 2.68 -17.28 2.43
CA LEU A 664 2.91 -16.49 1.23
C LEU A 664 4.08 -15.52 1.45
N VAL A 665 5.20 -15.80 0.81
CA VAL A 665 6.38 -14.93 0.81
C VAL A 665 6.37 -14.06 -0.44
N LEU A 666 6.22 -12.76 -0.24
CA LEU A 666 6.26 -11.73 -1.27
C LEU A 666 7.71 -11.29 -1.47
N ASP A 667 8.45 -12.01 -2.31
CA ASP A 667 9.90 -11.85 -2.44
C ASP A 667 10.25 -10.68 -3.37
N THR A 668 10.57 -9.54 -2.76
CA THR A 668 11.06 -8.34 -3.45
C THR A 668 12.58 -8.28 -3.49
N GLU A 669 13.25 -9.25 -2.86
CA GLU A 669 14.70 -9.39 -2.78
C GLU A 669 15.43 -8.22 -2.10
N VAL A 670 14.71 -7.36 -1.37
CA VAL A 670 15.22 -6.25 -0.57
C VAL A 670 14.21 -5.93 0.53
N TYR A 671 14.63 -5.21 1.58
CA TYR A 671 13.68 -4.65 2.54
C TYR A 671 13.01 -3.42 1.93
N SER A 672 11.98 -3.66 1.13
CA SER A 672 11.30 -2.65 0.34
C SER A 672 10.69 -1.53 1.21
N ASN A 673 10.20 -1.84 2.40
CA ASN A 673 9.58 -0.85 3.28
C ASN A 673 10.54 0.19 3.86
N THR A 674 11.70 -0.24 4.31
CA THR A 674 12.67 0.61 5.03
C THR A 674 13.65 1.30 4.07
N GLY A 675 13.35 1.26 2.77
CA GLY A 675 14.07 1.98 1.72
C GLY A 675 15.16 1.17 1.03
N GLY A 676 14.98 -0.14 0.87
CA GLY A 676 15.79 -0.99 -0.02
C GLY A 676 17.11 -1.46 0.59
N GLN A 677 17.08 -1.95 1.83
CA GLN A 677 18.22 -2.64 2.45
C GLN A 677 18.40 -4.03 1.85
N ALA A 678 19.65 -4.50 1.81
CA ALA A 678 19.95 -5.87 1.42
C ALA A 678 19.34 -6.86 2.43
N SER A 679 18.74 -7.94 1.91
CA SER A 679 18.26 -9.12 2.64
C SER A 679 19.10 -10.34 2.27
N LYS A 680 18.91 -11.48 2.97
CA LYS A 680 19.45 -12.76 2.50
C LYS A 680 18.81 -13.22 1.17
N ALA A 681 17.68 -12.64 0.79
CA ALA A 681 17.05 -12.85 -0.51
C ALA A 681 17.63 -11.96 -1.62
N THR A 682 18.39 -10.91 -1.31
CA THR A 682 19.06 -10.08 -2.31
C THR A 682 20.03 -10.93 -3.14
N PRO A 683 19.98 -10.85 -4.48
CA PRO A 683 20.86 -11.63 -5.36
C PRO A 683 22.27 -11.08 -5.43
N ARG A 684 23.20 -11.93 -5.90
CA ARG A 684 24.57 -11.52 -6.17
C ARG A 684 24.60 -10.39 -7.21
N GLY A 685 25.46 -9.39 -7.00
CA GLY A 685 25.63 -8.26 -7.90
C GLY A 685 24.62 -7.12 -7.74
N ALA A 686 23.47 -7.36 -7.12
CA ALA A 686 22.51 -6.30 -6.86
C ALA A 686 23.03 -5.33 -5.80
N VAL A 687 22.84 -4.03 -6.06
CA VAL A 687 23.17 -2.94 -5.16
C VAL A 687 21.94 -2.59 -4.32
N ALA A 688 22.15 -2.51 -3.02
CA ALA A 688 21.16 -2.13 -2.02
C ALA A 688 21.86 -1.41 -0.86
N LYS A 689 21.11 -0.82 0.09
CA LYS A 689 21.74 -0.33 1.33
C LYS A 689 22.37 -1.51 2.07
N PHE A 690 23.57 -1.29 2.64
CA PHE A 690 24.45 -2.34 3.18
C PHE A 690 25.05 -3.31 2.15
N ALA A 691 24.82 -3.09 0.84
CA ALA A 691 25.45 -3.81 -0.26
C ALA A 691 25.83 -2.85 -1.42
N ALA A 692 26.43 -1.70 -1.08
CA ALA A 692 26.72 -0.62 -2.04
C ALA A 692 27.66 -1.04 -3.19
N GLY A 693 28.58 -1.97 -2.93
CA GLY A 693 29.50 -2.55 -3.93
C GLY A 693 28.92 -3.73 -4.72
N GLY A 694 27.61 -3.94 -4.65
CA GLY A 694 26.95 -5.16 -5.12
C GLY A 694 27.08 -6.28 -4.09
N LYS A 695 25.99 -7.02 -3.83
CA LYS A 695 26.03 -8.12 -2.87
C LYS A 695 27.00 -9.22 -3.36
N PRO A 696 28.00 -9.61 -2.55
CA PRO A 696 29.04 -10.52 -3.01
C PRO A 696 28.60 -11.98 -3.00
N VAL A 697 27.60 -12.35 -2.19
CA VAL A 697 27.14 -13.74 -2.01
C VAL A 697 25.80 -13.98 -2.72
N GLY A 698 25.58 -15.23 -3.16
CA GLY A 698 24.33 -15.67 -3.78
C GLY A 698 23.09 -15.49 -2.90
N LYS A 699 21.92 -15.61 -3.53
CA LYS A 699 20.62 -15.60 -2.84
C LYS A 699 20.48 -16.85 -1.97
N LYS A 700 20.03 -16.73 -0.72
CA LYS A 700 19.65 -17.88 0.13
C LYS A 700 18.52 -18.64 -0.55
N ASP A 701 18.63 -19.96 -0.67
CA ASP A 701 17.61 -20.79 -1.31
C ASP A 701 16.59 -21.31 -0.29
N LEU A 702 15.64 -20.44 0.10
CA LEU A 702 14.59 -20.79 1.07
C LEU A 702 13.71 -21.95 0.58
N ALA A 703 13.44 -22.04 -0.72
CA ALA A 703 12.62 -23.10 -1.28
C ALA A 703 13.30 -24.46 -1.12
N LEU A 704 14.58 -24.55 -1.45
CA LEU A 704 15.36 -25.78 -1.28
C LEU A 704 15.46 -26.18 0.20
N MET A 705 15.65 -25.21 1.10
CA MET A 705 15.67 -25.48 2.54
C MET A 705 14.33 -26.05 3.03
N ALA A 706 13.20 -25.46 2.62
CA ALA A 706 11.88 -25.98 2.97
C ALA A 706 11.65 -27.39 2.41
N MET A 707 11.98 -27.63 1.13
CA MET A 707 11.83 -28.95 0.51
C MET A 707 12.61 -30.06 1.21
N SER A 708 13.66 -29.74 1.97
CA SER A 708 14.45 -30.74 2.71
C SER A 708 13.66 -31.49 3.78
N TYR A 709 12.54 -30.94 4.28
CA TYR A 709 11.64 -31.63 5.21
C TYR A 709 10.86 -32.77 4.55
N GLY A 710 10.60 -32.69 3.24
CA GLY A 710 9.80 -33.65 2.48
C GLY A 710 8.29 -33.65 2.77
N SER A 711 7.84 -33.04 3.89
CA SER A 711 6.45 -32.99 4.36
C SER A 711 5.76 -31.64 4.15
N VAL A 712 6.38 -30.72 3.41
CA VAL A 712 5.88 -29.37 3.14
C VAL A 712 5.62 -29.19 1.65
N TYR A 713 4.49 -28.60 1.29
CA TYR A 713 4.25 -28.17 -0.08
C TYR A 713 5.05 -26.89 -0.37
N VAL A 714 5.83 -26.86 -1.46
CA VAL A 714 6.65 -25.69 -1.81
C VAL A 714 6.37 -25.28 -3.25
N ALA A 715 6.05 -24.02 -3.49
CA ALA A 715 5.91 -23.48 -4.84
C ALA A 715 6.70 -22.19 -5.01
N LYS A 716 7.37 -22.05 -6.15
CA LYS A 716 8.05 -20.81 -6.56
C LYS A 716 7.36 -20.24 -7.79
N ILE A 717 6.73 -19.09 -7.64
CA ILE A 717 5.79 -18.54 -8.64
C ILE A 717 6.22 -17.16 -9.16
N ALA A 718 5.76 -16.82 -10.36
CA ALA A 718 5.85 -15.49 -10.93
C ALA A 718 4.67 -15.27 -11.90
N MET A 719 3.73 -14.41 -11.54
CA MET A 719 2.47 -14.19 -12.25
C MET A 719 2.67 -13.75 -13.70
N GLY A 720 3.64 -12.86 -13.95
CA GLY A 720 3.95 -12.37 -15.30
C GLY A 720 4.56 -13.44 -16.22
N ALA A 721 5.13 -14.50 -15.66
CA ALA A 721 5.72 -15.61 -16.42
C ALA A 721 4.77 -16.80 -16.59
N GLY A 722 3.94 -17.07 -15.59
CA GLY A 722 3.01 -18.20 -15.58
C GLY A 722 1.79 -17.92 -14.71
N ASP A 723 0.74 -17.37 -15.31
CA ASP A 723 -0.53 -17.06 -14.65
C ASP A 723 -1.29 -18.35 -14.24
N MET A 724 -1.40 -19.32 -15.14
CA MET A 724 -2.01 -20.63 -14.84
C MET A 724 -1.21 -21.40 -13.78
N HIS A 725 0.12 -21.35 -13.86
CA HIS A 725 1.01 -21.95 -12.85
C HIS A 725 0.78 -21.31 -11.47
N THR A 726 0.64 -19.98 -11.44
CA THR A 726 0.36 -19.23 -10.21
C THR A 726 -0.96 -19.67 -9.59
N VAL A 727 -2.07 -19.68 -10.34
CA VAL A 727 -3.38 -20.12 -9.84
C VAL A 727 -3.33 -21.56 -9.33
N LYS A 728 -2.72 -22.47 -10.10
CA LYS A 728 -2.55 -23.87 -9.72
C LYS A 728 -1.79 -24.02 -8.40
N ALA A 729 -0.71 -23.26 -8.21
CA ALA A 729 0.09 -23.31 -7.00
C ALA A 729 -0.69 -22.86 -5.74
N PHE A 730 -1.54 -21.84 -5.86
CA PHE A 730 -2.43 -21.40 -4.76
C PHE A 730 -3.46 -22.48 -4.39
N LEU A 731 -4.07 -23.12 -5.40
CA LEU A 731 -5.05 -24.18 -5.17
C LEU A 731 -4.42 -25.43 -4.54
N GLU A 732 -3.25 -25.86 -5.03
CA GLU A 732 -2.56 -27.02 -4.47
C GLU A 732 -2.04 -26.75 -3.04
N ALA A 733 -1.49 -25.56 -2.78
CA ALA A 733 -1.04 -25.17 -1.45
C ALA A 733 -2.17 -25.21 -0.41
N GLU A 734 -3.33 -24.64 -0.72
CA GLU A 734 -4.46 -24.58 0.21
C GLU A 734 -5.15 -25.94 0.41
N ALA A 735 -5.13 -26.77 -0.63
CA ALA A 735 -5.68 -28.12 -0.58
C ALA A 735 -4.79 -29.10 0.22
N PHE A 736 -3.47 -28.86 0.25
CA PHE A 736 -2.52 -29.70 0.99
C PHE A 736 -2.84 -29.68 2.50
N ASP A 737 -2.91 -30.87 3.12
CA ASP A 737 -3.21 -30.99 4.54
C ASP A 737 -1.94 -30.95 5.40
N GLY A 738 -1.29 -29.80 5.39
CA GLY A 738 -0.03 -29.59 6.06
C GLY A 738 0.53 -28.20 5.80
N PRO A 739 1.80 -27.94 6.14
CA PRO A 739 2.42 -26.66 5.88
C PRO A 739 2.65 -26.48 4.38
N SER A 740 2.29 -25.31 3.88
CA SER A 740 2.48 -24.93 2.48
C SER A 740 3.23 -23.61 2.42
N ILE A 741 4.20 -23.47 1.51
CA ILE A 741 4.92 -22.22 1.27
C ILE A 741 4.94 -21.87 -0.22
N ILE A 742 4.47 -20.67 -0.53
CA ILE A 742 4.51 -20.05 -1.85
C ILE A 742 5.48 -18.87 -1.81
N ILE A 743 6.51 -18.91 -2.65
CA ILE A 743 7.49 -17.83 -2.80
C ILE A 743 7.22 -17.13 -4.14
N ALA A 744 6.69 -15.90 -4.05
CA ALA A 744 6.20 -15.14 -5.19
C ALA A 744 7.17 -14.02 -5.56
N TYR A 745 7.71 -14.05 -6.79
CA TYR A 745 8.53 -12.95 -7.29
C TYR A 745 7.68 -11.68 -7.38
N SER A 746 8.08 -10.67 -6.59
CA SER A 746 7.33 -9.44 -6.40
C SER A 746 8.20 -8.27 -6.84
N HIS A 747 7.93 -7.74 -8.03
CA HIS A 747 8.69 -6.60 -8.55
C HIS A 747 8.44 -5.34 -7.71
N CYS A 748 9.45 -4.48 -7.58
CA CYS A 748 9.42 -3.33 -6.69
C CYS A 748 10.13 -2.11 -7.29
N ILE A 749 9.68 -0.90 -6.90
CA ILE A 749 10.34 0.36 -7.26
C ILE A 749 11.83 0.39 -6.87
N ALA A 750 12.23 -0.37 -5.85
CA ALA A 750 13.61 -0.50 -5.40
C ALA A 750 14.52 -1.21 -6.43
N HIS A 751 13.95 -1.92 -7.41
CA HIS A 751 14.69 -2.53 -8.52
C HIS A 751 15.14 -1.47 -9.53
N GLY A 752 14.39 -0.37 -9.62
CA GLY A 752 14.76 0.82 -10.39
C GLY A 752 14.58 0.66 -11.90
N TYR A 753 13.37 0.30 -12.31
CA TYR A 753 12.89 0.33 -13.69
C TYR A 753 11.41 0.78 -13.69
N ASP A 754 10.82 1.00 -14.87
CA ASP A 754 9.41 1.40 -14.95
C ASP A 754 8.48 0.23 -14.58
N MET A 755 7.65 0.45 -13.55
CA MET A 755 6.74 -0.55 -12.99
C MET A 755 5.65 -0.98 -13.98
N SER A 756 5.40 -0.19 -15.04
CA SER A 756 4.54 -0.59 -16.17
C SER A 756 4.97 -1.91 -16.82
N HIS A 757 6.27 -2.22 -16.79
CA HIS A 757 6.87 -3.42 -17.35
C HIS A 757 7.12 -4.52 -16.31
N GLY A 758 6.51 -4.42 -15.12
CA GLY A 758 6.69 -5.37 -14.03
C GLY A 758 6.45 -6.82 -14.45
N MET A 759 5.35 -7.09 -15.15
CA MET A 759 4.99 -8.44 -15.62
C MET A 759 5.97 -8.99 -16.67
N ASP A 760 6.44 -8.15 -17.60
CA ASP A 760 7.46 -8.52 -18.57
C ASP A 760 8.80 -8.83 -17.90
N GLN A 761 9.16 -8.07 -16.87
CA GLN A 761 10.38 -8.30 -16.10
C GLN A 761 10.29 -9.61 -15.29
N GLN A 762 9.12 -9.97 -14.74
CA GLN A 762 8.93 -11.30 -14.14
C GLN A 762 9.16 -12.41 -15.17
N LYS A 763 8.64 -12.24 -16.39
CA LYS A 763 8.84 -13.19 -17.49
C LYS A 763 10.31 -13.29 -17.90
N ALA A 764 11.04 -12.18 -17.97
CA ALA A 764 12.47 -12.16 -18.23
C ALA A 764 13.28 -12.85 -17.11
N ALA A 765 12.88 -12.67 -15.85
CA ALA A 765 13.47 -13.36 -14.70
C ALA A 765 13.34 -14.89 -14.82
N VAL A 766 12.19 -15.40 -15.26
CA VAL A 766 12.02 -16.84 -15.51
C VAL A 766 12.80 -17.30 -16.73
N ASN A 767 12.69 -16.58 -17.85
CA ASN A 767 13.36 -16.95 -19.11
C ASN A 767 14.89 -16.93 -19.01
N SER A 768 15.48 -16.17 -18.09
CA SER A 768 16.92 -16.16 -17.85
C SER A 768 17.41 -17.28 -16.91
N GLY A 769 16.49 -18.09 -16.36
CA GLY A 769 16.81 -19.05 -15.29
C GLY A 769 17.03 -18.41 -13.91
N TYR A 770 16.96 -17.07 -13.82
CA TYR A 770 17.10 -16.36 -12.56
C TYR A 770 16.02 -16.77 -11.54
N TRP A 771 14.79 -16.96 -12.01
CA TRP A 771 13.65 -17.36 -11.19
C TRP A 771 12.95 -18.59 -11.77
N PRO A 772 13.47 -19.82 -11.57
CA PRO A 772 12.78 -21.02 -12.05
C PRO A 772 11.42 -21.19 -11.37
N LEU A 773 10.42 -21.64 -12.13
CA LEU A 773 9.09 -21.95 -11.63
C LEU A 773 8.99 -23.44 -11.34
N PHE A 774 8.51 -23.80 -10.16
CA PHE A 774 8.32 -25.20 -9.78
C PHE A 774 7.30 -25.35 -8.66
N ARG A 775 6.85 -26.59 -8.48
CA ARG A 775 6.04 -27.05 -7.35
C ARG A 775 6.62 -28.35 -6.80
N TYR A 776 6.72 -28.45 -5.49
CA TYR A 776 7.00 -29.67 -4.74
C TYR A 776 5.74 -30.05 -3.98
N ASN A 777 5.14 -31.19 -4.34
CA ASN A 777 3.92 -31.67 -3.71
C ASN A 777 4.15 -33.04 -3.05
N PRO A 778 4.21 -33.11 -1.71
CA PRO A 778 4.41 -34.35 -0.96
C PRO A 778 3.39 -35.46 -1.29
N ASP A 779 2.14 -35.11 -1.62
CA ASP A 779 1.07 -36.08 -1.90
C ASP A 779 1.36 -36.96 -3.13
N LEU A 780 2.24 -36.49 -4.03
CA LEU A 780 2.65 -37.26 -5.21
C LEU A 780 3.51 -38.47 -4.84
N VAL A 781 4.21 -38.43 -3.69
CA VAL A 781 5.00 -39.57 -3.21
C VAL A 781 4.10 -40.77 -2.94
N ALA A 782 2.95 -40.56 -2.31
CA ALA A 782 1.95 -41.61 -2.06
C ALA A 782 1.38 -42.22 -3.37
N GLN A 783 1.50 -41.50 -4.49
CA GLN A 783 1.10 -41.96 -5.83
C GLN A 783 2.26 -42.60 -6.61
N GLY A 784 3.44 -42.78 -6.01
CA GLY A 784 4.65 -43.27 -6.67
C GLY A 784 5.22 -42.29 -7.72
N LYS A 785 4.85 -41.01 -7.64
CA LYS A 785 5.28 -39.94 -8.56
C LYS A 785 6.35 -39.06 -7.89
N ASN A 786 7.14 -38.37 -8.72
CA ASN A 786 8.15 -37.45 -8.21
C ASN A 786 7.42 -36.21 -7.62
N PRO A 787 7.65 -35.85 -6.35
CA PRO A 787 7.02 -34.68 -5.76
C PRO A 787 7.46 -33.37 -6.42
N PHE A 788 8.68 -33.30 -6.96
CA PHE A 788 9.23 -32.11 -7.59
C PHE A 788 8.86 -32.00 -9.08
N GLN A 789 8.18 -30.92 -9.44
CA GLN A 789 7.76 -30.59 -10.79
C GLN A 789 8.41 -29.27 -11.19
N LEU A 790 9.35 -29.31 -12.15
CA LEU A 790 9.93 -28.10 -12.74
C LEU A 790 9.00 -27.59 -13.86
N ASP A 791 8.29 -26.50 -13.58
CA ASP A 791 7.23 -25.97 -14.44
C ASP A 791 7.71 -24.88 -15.43
N SER A 792 8.89 -24.29 -15.20
CA SER A 792 9.56 -23.42 -16.18
C SER A 792 10.39 -24.21 -17.20
N ARG A 793 10.52 -23.68 -18.42
CA ARG A 793 11.45 -24.20 -19.43
C ARG A 793 12.90 -23.79 -19.13
N ALA A 794 13.85 -24.50 -19.75
CA ALA A 794 15.26 -24.15 -19.71
C ALA A 794 15.52 -22.68 -20.08
N PRO A 795 16.57 -22.05 -19.51
CA PRO A 795 16.89 -20.65 -19.78
C PRO A 795 17.02 -20.38 -21.29
N SER A 796 16.33 -19.35 -21.77
CA SER A 796 16.24 -18.98 -23.19
C SER A 796 16.81 -17.58 -23.49
N ILE A 797 17.17 -16.80 -22.47
CA ILE A 797 17.87 -15.51 -22.60
C ILE A 797 19.07 -15.47 -21.65
N ALA A 798 20.06 -14.62 -21.92
CA ALA A 798 21.21 -14.48 -21.02
C ALA A 798 20.81 -13.72 -19.73
N LEU A 799 21.49 -14.01 -18.61
CA LEU A 799 21.21 -13.34 -17.33
C LEU A 799 21.33 -11.82 -17.43
N LYS A 800 22.37 -11.34 -18.14
CA LYS A 800 22.62 -9.92 -18.38
C LYS A 800 21.43 -9.19 -19.03
N ASP A 801 20.68 -9.87 -19.90
CA ASP A 801 19.54 -9.29 -20.64
C ASP A 801 18.32 -9.07 -19.72
N TYR A 802 18.27 -9.75 -18.57
CA TYR A 802 17.32 -9.50 -17.50
C TYR A 802 17.86 -8.46 -16.50
N VAL A 803 19.04 -8.69 -15.92
CA VAL A 803 19.52 -7.87 -14.77
C VAL A 803 19.85 -6.43 -15.17
N TYR A 804 20.29 -6.19 -16.40
CA TYR A 804 20.64 -4.83 -16.86
C TYR A 804 19.43 -3.99 -17.27
N ASN A 805 18.21 -4.52 -17.20
CA ASN A 805 17.01 -3.69 -17.22
C ASN A 805 16.80 -2.92 -15.91
N GLU A 806 17.52 -3.29 -14.83
CA GLU A 806 17.29 -2.79 -13.49
C GLU A 806 18.43 -1.88 -13.02
N THR A 807 18.08 -0.70 -12.46
CA THR A 807 19.08 0.24 -11.94
C THR A 807 19.92 -0.38 -10.81
N ARG A 808 19.34 -1.28 -10.00
CA ARG A 808 20.07 -1.96 -8.92
C ARG A 808 21.29 -2.77 -9.39
N TYR A 809 21.40 -3.08 -10.69
CA TYR A 809 22.60 -3.69 -11.28
C TYR A 809 23.40 -2.68 -12.13
N THR A 810 22.73 -1.88 -12.96
CA THR A 810 23.43 -0.95 -13.88
C THR A 810 24.11 0.21 -13.16
N MET A 811 23.75 0.53 -11.92
CA MET A 811 24.50 1.50 -11.13
C MET A 811 25.91 1.00 -10.80
N LEU A 812 26.07 -0.31 -10.56
CA LEU A 812 27.36 -0.90 -10.25
C LEU A 812 28.29 -0.89 -11.46
N THR A 813 27.75 -1.10 -12.67
CA THR A 813 28.55 -1.04 -13.90
C THR A 813 29.13 0.36 -14.15
N LYS A 814 28.53 1.40 -13.59
CA LYS A 814 29.01 2.79 -13.65
C LYS A 814 29.98 3.13 -12.53
N SER A 815 29.71 2.67 -11.31
CA SER A 815 30.54 3.02 -10.14
C SER A 815 31.77 2.13 -9.97
N ASN A 816 31.69 0.85 -10.35
CA ASN A 816 32.78 -0.13 -10.29
C ASN A 816 32.63 -1.20 -11.38
N PRO A 817 33.03 -0.91 -12.64
CA PRO A 817 32.82 -1.79 -13.79
C PRO A 817 33.46 -3.18 -13.65
N ASP A 818 34.65 -3.27 -13.06
CA ASP A 818 35.37 -4.54 -12.94
C ASP A 818 34.71 -5.48 -11.93
N GLN A 819 34.29 -4.92 -10.79
CA GLN A 819 33.50 -5.68 -9.81
C GLN A 819 32.15 -6.11 -10.40
N ALA A 820 31.49 -5.25 -11.19
CA ALA A 820 30.23 -5.60 -11.84
C ALA A 820 30.38 -6.81 -12.78
N LYS A 821 31.43 -6.82 -13.62
CA LYS A 821 31.73 -7.95 -14.51
C LYS A 821 32.00 -9.23 -13.73
N LYS A 822 32.81 -9.16 -12.66
CA LYS A 822 33.11 -10.30 -11.79
C LYS A 822 31.86 -10.87 -11.13
N LEU A 823 31.00 -10.01 -10.56
CA LEU A 823 29.78 -10.45 -9.89
C LEU A 823 28.74 -10.99 -10.87
N LEU A 824 28.67 -10.47 -12.10
CA LEU A 824 27.80 -11.02 -13.14
C LEU A 824 28.20 -12.45 -13.51
N ALA A 825 29.50 -12.71 -13.74
CA ALA A 825 29.98 -14.06 -14.06
C ALA A 825 29.64 -15.08 -12.95
N LEU A 826 29.89 -14.69 -11.69
CA LEU A 826 29.50 -15.52 -10.53
C LEU A 826 27.98 -15.70 -10.40
N ALA A 827 27.18 -14.70 -10.80
CA ALA A 827 25.72 -14.82 -10.78
C ALA A 827 25.22 -15.76 -11.91
N GLU A 828 25.87 -15.78 -13.06
CA GLU A 828 25.60 -16.75 -14.14
C GLU A 828 25.93 -18.18 -13.71
N GLU A 829 27.02 -18.38 -12.96
CA GLU A 829 27.35 -19.66 -12.32
C GLU A 829 26.31 -20.08 -11.28
N ASP A 830 25.86 -19.16 -10.41
CA ASP A 830 24.81 -19.42 -9.41
C ASP A 830 23.51 -19.88 -10.11
N VAL A 831 23.10 -19.21 -11.19
CA VAL A 831 21.89 -19.55 -11.97
C VAL A 831 22.02 -20.92 -12.63
N THR A 832 23.15 -21.17 -13.29
CA THR A 832 23.41 -22.44 -13.99
C THR A 832 23.44 -23.61 -13.02
N SER A 833 24.10 -23.45 -11.87
CA SER A 833 24.21 -24.50 -10.85
C SER A 833 22.85 -24.82 -10.24
N ARG A 834 22.05 -23.80 -9.91
CA ARG A 834 20.70 -23.99 -9.38
C ARG A 834 19.77 -24.64 -10.40
N TRP A 835 19.85 -24.25 -11.67
CA TRP A 835 19.07 -24.88 -12.74
C TRP A 835 19.35 -26.38 -12.82
N LYS A 836 20.65 -26.77 -12.90
CA LYS A 836 21.06 -28.18 -12.95
C LYS A 836 20.59 -28.97 -11.73
N LEU A 837 20.62 -28.37 -10.54
CA LEU A 837 20.12 -29.01 -9.32
C LEU A 837 18.63 -29.33 -9.42
N TYR A 838 17.80 -28.35 -9.77
CA TYR A 838 16.36 -28.55 -9.88
C TYR A 838 15.97 -29.45 -11.06
N GLU A 839 16.68 -29.35 -12.18
CA GLU A 839 16.53 -30.28 -13.29
C GLU A 839 16.83 -31.71 -12.85
N HIS A 840 17.91 -31.93 -12.10
CA HIS A 840 18.22 -33.24 -11.54
C HIS A 840 17.11 -33.73 -10.61
N MET A 841 16.62 -32.89 -9.68
CA MET A 841 15.51 -33.23 -8.78
C MET A 841 14.24 -33.64 -9.55
N ALA A 842 13.91 -32.95 -10.65
CA ALA A 842 12.75 -33.28 -11.49
C ALA A 842 12.90 -34.63 -12.23
N HIS A 843 14.13 -35.06 -12.50
CA HIS A 843 14.43 -36.32 -13.19
C HIS A 843 14.78 -37.47 -12.24
N GLN A 844 14.81 -37.24 -10.93
CA GLN A 844 15.09 -38.32 -9.97
C GLN A 844 14.03 -39.43 -10.09
N PRO A 845 14.45 -40.70 -10.21
CA PRO A 845 13.54 -41.82 -10.33
C PRO A 845 12.75 -42.00 -9.03
N THR A 846 11.48 -42.35 -9.15
CA THR A 846 10.64 -42.67 -8.00
C THR A 846 10.92 -44.11 -7.54
N ASN A 847 10.87 -44.36 -6.22
CA ASN A 847 10.97 -45.71 -5.66
C ASN A 847 9.79 -46.55 -6.17
N GLY A 848 9.95 -47.19 -7.33
CA GLY A 848 8.90 -47.89 -8.07
C GLY A 848 9.13 -47.99 -9.58
N ALA A 849 10.02 -47.17 -10.16
CA ALA A 849 10.43 -47.33 -11.56
C ALA A 849 11.65 -48.25 -11.64
N GLU A 850 11.45 -49.52 -12.01
CA GLU A 850 12.54 -50.35 -12.52
C GLU A 850 13.21 -49.60 -13.68
N VAL A 851 14.50 -49.30 -13.50
CA VAL A 851 15.36 -48.78 -14.56
C VAL A 851 15.43 -49.86 -15.64
N LYS A 852 14.60 -49.75 -16.69
CA LYS A 852 14.85 -50.50 -17.92
C LYS A 852 16.16 -49.98 -18.50
N LYS A 853 17.21 -50.80 -18.33
CA LYS A 853 18.54 -50.62 -18.90
C LYS A 853 18.50 -50.50 -20.42
#